data_AF-A0A0B1U6M0-F1
#
_entry.id   AF-A0A0B1U6M0-F1
#
_cell.length_a   1.000
_cell.length_b   1.000
_cell.length_c   1.000
_cell.angle_alpha   90.00
_cell.angle_beta   90.00
_cell.angle_gamma   90.00
#
_symmetry.space_group_name_H-M   'P 1'
#
loop_
_entity.id
_entity.type
_entity.pdbx_description
1 polymer ?
#
loop_
_entity_poly.entity_id
_entity_poly.type
_entity_poly.pdbx_seq_one_letter_code
_entity_poly.pdbx_strand_id
1 'polypeptide(L)'
;MSRPLCVVHFSTTPLAGMPLRLTAALARHAGIEARLVDTTRFGLFGQDVVFDETPEAAVALAERADIIHLHNYLGLGSTAFAPLDFAALARRGTAVVRQFHSTPALVAGTMGIPVAELLADPLPALVIAQYPERLYPRAWVVPNFVPEDEPGYQPADGPPDVDVFFSHTKTVGAFEDRWNTKAAPETAALLGQLGRDHGIASDIVSGLPLAKALARKRRARIVLDDLASGSYHLTGLEGLAMAKPVLAFLDGRCLELLAAFAGTPRCPFVNVRLEEAGPAIRALLADPEAATAVGLAGRDWLTSHFSARTRVAYYVEAYERLLRDPVSLCRQPALALDGPASRFFASALPEAVHTARRERHLAATGHPPLPLATGRDFLPWRISQKSHFAAFTPPPELAFRDAGLADLKYYQHLLAWQVLSAALPAGARVLEIGGGVSPLGRVLAGRFAYTNLDPLAGAGNGPTGLPADHPGRLVRAALGDLSGDLPDAAFDAVVSVSALEHVPEDPDVWRALAADLARLARPGGFHLHLFDVVDKPDGPWTSSFLPYLLARLGRQGELTSFAAATADPDWHHLSRAAYERNWLPVTGVPFANFGRAFSWNLFFTAEELAPEAEAVPGHAPAVLLARDAVSALGLPEILKRTPLPAIRLVTPSLNQAPFLAAALDSVLSQNYPALSYVVLDGGSTDGSAGIIRRLGPHLASWRSRPDAGHYPAVAEGLAGSDAPLCGWLNADDLLHPQALLKVADAFLSDPSARWITGRPTAFDAAGQVTWVRPDLPAWTPAIFYNGDFRAFIQQESTFFARTLWQAAGAGFAPQFPLAGDFDLWLRFFQRERLVTIDRLIGGYRRHGSNRAVVLYDQYMAEVQRSLDRHRSHFFPAKEQ
;
A
#
# COMPACT_ATOMS: atom_id res chain seq x y z
N MET A 1 -7.93 6.44 -61.45
CA MET A 1 -7.56 5.13 -60.88
C MET A 1 -8.65 4.14 -61.27
N SER A 2 -8.32 2.92 -61.70
CA SER A 2 -9.27 1.94 -62.26
C SER A 2 -10.06 1.14 -61.21
N ARG A 3 -9.74 1.28 -59.92
CA ARG A 3 -10.50 0.75 -58.78
C ARG A 3 -10.51 1.77 -57.62
N PRO A 4 -11.52 1.74 -56.73
CA PRO A 4 -11.56 2.57 -55.53
C PRO A 4 -10.32 2.34 -54.65
N LEU A 5 -9.90 3.37 -53.92
CA LEU A 5 -8.85 3.23 -52.91
C LEU A 5 -9.33 2.29 -51.80
N CYS A 6 -8.52 1.30 -51.44
CA CYS A 6 -8.81 0.34 -50.38
C CYS A 6 -8.03 0.68 -49.10
N VAL A 7 -8.75 0.95 -48.01
CA VAL A 7 -8.17 1.29 -46.70
C VAL A 7 -8.65 0.29 -45.65
N VAL A 8 -7.71 -0.42 -45.02
CA VAL A 8 -8.04 -1.41 -43.99
C VAL A 8 -7.57 -0.93 -42.63
N HIS A 9 -8.52 -0.72 -41.74
CA HIS A 9 -8.30 -0.29 -40.38
C HIS A 9 -8.10 -1.49 -39.47
N PHE A 10 -7.11 -1.43 -38.58
CA PHE A 10 -6.86 -2.45 -37.56
C PHE A 10 -6.96 -1.83 -36.18
N SER A 11 -7.69 -2.48 -35.27
CA SER A 11 -7.82 -2.03 -33.89
C SER A 11 -7.89 -3.19 -32.90
N THR A 12 -7.23 -3.01 -31.75
CA THR A 12 -7.30 -3.93 -30.61
C THR A 12 -8.27 -3.44 -29.53
N THR A 13 -8.91 -2.29 -29.76
CA THR A 13 -9.87 -1.68 -28.84
C THR A 13 -10.97 -0.95 -29.61
N PRO A 14 -12.17 -0.77 -29.04
CA PRO A 14 -13.29 -0.21 -29.77
C PRO A 14 -13.18 1.31 -30.02
N LEU A 15 -12.38 2.04 -29.23
CA LEU A 15 -12.15 3.49 -29.38
C LEU A 15 -13.46 4.30 -29.52
N ALA A 16 -14.42 3.99 -28.64
CA ALA A 16 -15.77 4.55 -28.64
C ALA A 16 -16.53 4.39 -29.98
N GLY A 17 -16.15 3.40 -30.79
CA GLY A 17 -16.72 3.10 -32.10
C GLY A 17 -16.23 4.00 -33.23
N MET A 18 -15.23 4.87 -32.98
CA MET A 18 -14.76 5.82 -34.01
C MET A 18 -14.19 5.14 -35.27
N PRO A 19 -13.37 4.06 -35.19
CA PRO A 19 -12.89 3.38 -36.39
C PRO A 19 -14.01 2.93 -37.33
N LEU A 20 -15.09 2.36 -36.78
CA LEU A 20 -16.24 1.92 -37.56
C LEU A 20 -17.02 3.10 -38.17
N ARG A 21 -17.17 4.21 -37.42
CA ARG A 21 -17.80 5.43 -37.93
C ARG A 21 -16.99 6.02 -39.09
N LEU A 22 -15.66 5.97 -39.00
CA LEU A 22 -14.77 6.45 -40.04
C LEU A 22 -14.83 5.58 -41.29
N THR A 23 -14.78 4.26 -41.19
CA THR A 23 -14.88 3.38 -42.36
C THR A 23 -16.21 3.55 -43.08
N ALA A 24 -17.32 3.64 -42.34
CA ALA A 24 -18.64 3.92 -42.90
C ALA A 24 -18.69 5.27 -43.62
N ALA A 25 -18.12 6.33 -43.03
CA ALA A 25 -18.09 7.66 -43.63
C ALA A 25 -17.18 7.73 -44.87
N LEU A 26 -16.03 7.04 -44.87
CA LEU A 26 -15.14 6.94 -46.03
C LEU A 26 -15.85 6.28 -47.22
N ALA A 27 -16.57 5.19 -46.97
CA ALA A 27 -17.38 4.53 -47.98
C ALA A 27 -18.53 5.43 -48.48
N ARG A 28 -19.28 6.04 -47.56
CA ARG A 28 -20.49 6.81 -47.89
C ARG A 28 -20.19 8.13 -48.58
N HIS A 29 -19.13 8.84 -48.19
CA HIS A 29 -18.90 10.23 -48.58
C HIS A 29 -17.65 10.46 -49.42
N ALA A 30 -16.69 9.54 -49.43
CA ALA A 30 -15.44 9.67 -50.19
C ALA A 30 -15.27 8.59 -51.28
N GLY A 31 -16.17 7.60 -51.38
CA GLY A 31 -16.06 6.52 -52.36
C GLY A 31 -14.84 5.62 -52.14
N ILE A 32 -14.34 5.55 -50.90
CA ILE A 32 -13.19 4.74 -50.51
C ILE A 32 -13.71 3.40 -49.98
N GLU A 33 -13.16 2.29 -50.47
CA GLU A 33 -13.45 0.97 -49.91
C GLU A 33 -12.73 0.84 -48.55
N ALA A 34 -13.45 1.07 -47.46
CA ALA A 34 -12.89 1.04 -46.11
C ALA A 34 -13.46 -0.11 -45.28
N ARG A 35 -12.58 -0.89 -44.65
CA ARG A 35 -12.94 -2.04 -43.78
C ARG A 35 -12.30 -1.89 -42.41
N LEU A 36 -12.97 -2.39 -41.37
CA LEU A 36 -12.43 -2.47 -40.01
C LEU A 36 -12.18 -3.94 -39.64
N VAL A 37 -10.98 -4.22 -39.17
CA VAL A 37 -10.59 -5.49 -38.57
C VAL A 37 -10.32 -5.25 -37.09
N ASP A 38 -11.22 -5.73 -36.24
CA ASP A 38 -11.02 -5.78 -34.80
C ASP A 38 -10.38 -7.12 -34.42
N THR A 39 -9.56 -7.15 -33.36
CA THR A 39 -9.02 -8.43 -32.87
C THR A 39 -10.16 -9.36 -32.43
N THR A 40 -11.11 -8.83 -31.66
CA THR A 40 -12.15 -9.61 -31.00
C THR A 40 -13.50 -8.88 -30.98
N ARG A 41 -14.56 -9.56 -30.54
CA ARG A 41 -15.90 -9.00 -30.42
C ARG A 41 -16.08 -8.27 -29.09
N PHE A 42 -16.10 -6.93 -29.11
CA PHE A 42 -16.25 -6.11 -27.90
C PHE A 42 -17.68 -6.01 -27.35
N GLY A 43 -18.71 -6.34 -28.13
CA GLY A 43 -20.12 -6.38 -27.69
C GLY A 43 -20.81 -5.04 -27.44
N LEU A 44 -20.06 -3.93 -27.37
CA LEU A 44 -20.59 -2.58 -27.11
C LEU A 44 -20.86 -1.77 -28.38
N PHE A 45 -20.15 -2.04 -29.47
CA PHE A 45 -20.25 -1.30 -30.73
C PHE A 45 -20.57 -2.27 -31.87
N GLY A 46 -20.90 -1.70 -33.03
CA GLY A 46 -20.97 -2.51 -34.25
C GLY A 46 -19.60 -3.12 -34.59
N GLN A 47 -19.59 -4.02 -35.55
CA GLN A 47 -18.39 -4.74 -35.99
C GLN A 47 -18.42 -4.92 -37.51
N ASP A 48 -17.25 -5.16 -38.08
CA ASP A 48 -17.08 -5.47 -39.50
C ASP A 48 -16.41 -6.85 -39.65
N VAL A 49 -15.08 -6.93 -39.57
CA VAL A 49 -14.33 -8.20 -39.54
C VAL A 49 -13.75 -8.42 -38.14
N VAL A 50 -13.93 -9.63 -37.60
CA VAL A 50 -13.37 -10.03 -36.31
C VAL A 50 -12.26 -11.05 -36.57
N PHE A 51 -11.02 -10.69 -36.23
CA PHE A 51 -9.83 -11.49 -36.54
C PHE A 51 -9.88 -12.87 -35.88
N ASP A 52 -10.26 -12.95 -34.60
CA ASP A 52 -10.37 -14.22 -33.86
C ASP A 52 -11.42 -15.17 -34.47
N GLU A 53 -12.41 -14.63 -35.20
CA GLU A 53 -13.48 -15.42 -35.83
C GLU A 53 -13.13 -15.82 -37.28
N THR A 54 -12.48 -14.92 -38.04
CA THR A 54 -12.18 -15.10 -39.47
C THR A 54 -10.81 -14.52 -39.86
N PRO A 55 -9.69 -15.12 -39.42
CA PRO A 55 -8.35 -14.57 -39.65
C PRO A 55 -7.97 -14.55 -41.15
N GLU A 56 -8.45 -15.50 -41.95
CA GLU A 56 -8.17 -15.58 -43.38
C GLU A 56 -8.79 -14.40 -44.15
N ALA A 57 -9.99 -13.97 -43.74
CA ALA A 57 -10.65 -12.81 -44.33
C ALA A 57 -9.88 -11.52 -44.03
N ALA A 58 -9.39 -11.37 -42.80
CA ALA A 58 -8.54 -10.25 -42.42
C ALA A 58 -7.21 -10.23 -43.18
N VAL A 59 -6.58 -11.40 -43.37
CA VAL A 59 -5.36 -11.53 -44.17
C VAL A 59 -5.60 -11.10 -45.62
N ALA A 60 -6.66 -11.63 -46.24
CA ALA A 60 -7.02 -11.29 -47.61
C ALA A 60 -7.38 -9.80 -47.81
N LEU A 61 -7.87 -9.13 -46.76
CA LEU A 61 -8.08 -7.68 -46.75
C LEU A 61 -6.77 -6.92 -46.63
N ALA A 62 -5.87 -7.33 -45.73
CA ALA A 62 -4.57 -6.69 -45.57
C ALA A 62 -3.72 -6.76 -46.85
N GLU A 63 -3.74 -7.89 -47.56
CA GLU A 63 -2.95 -8.09 -48.79
C GLU A 63 -3.43 -7.26 -49.99
N ARG A 64 -4.69 -6.83 -50.01
CA ARG A 64 -5.26 -5.99 -51.08
C ARG A 64 -5.27 -4.49 -50.73
N ALA A 65 -4.94 -4.15 -49.49
CA ALA A 65 -5.04 -2.79 -48.98
C ALA A 65 -4.05 -1.89 -49.71
N ASP A 66 -4.50 -0.70 -50.12
CA ASP A 66 -3.59 0.35 -50.56
C ASP A 66 -3.01 1.10 -49.33
N ILE A 67 -3.82 1.20 -48.27
CA ILE A 67 -3.44 1.78 -46.98
C ILE A 67 -3.85 0.85 -45.84
N ILE A 68 -2.90 0.60 -44.92
CA ILE A 68 -3.15 0.01 -43.61
C ILE A 68 -3.21 1.13 -42.57
N HIS A 69 -4.34 1.24 -41.89
CA HIS A 69 -4.57 2.23 -40.85
C HIS A 69 -4.58 1.56 -39.48
N LEU A 70 -3.51 1.75 -38.71
CA LEU A 70 -3.34 1.19 -37.38
C LEU A 70 -3.87 2.13 -36.31
N HIS A 71 -4.69 1.64 -35.38
CA HIS A 71 -5.21 2.46 -34.28
C HIS A 71 -4.47 2.25 -32.96
N ASN A 72 -4.10 3.36 -32.31
CA ASN A 72 -3.47 3.44 -30.98
C ASN A 72 -2.26 2.49 -30.78
N TYR A 73 -2.52 1.31 -30.25
CA TYR A 73 -1.54 0.38 -29.65
C TYR A 73 -0.84 -0.51 -30.69
N LEU A 74 -1.07 -0.21 -31.97
CA LEU A 74 -0.56 -0.98 -33.09
C LEU A 74 0.57 -0.22 -33.79
N GLY A 75 1.57 -0.96 -34.24
CA GLY A 75 2.69 -0.49 -35.06
C GLY A 75 3.17 -1.61 -35.99
N LEU A 76 4.25 -1.35 -36.73
CA LEU A 76 4.76 -2.30 -37.73
C LEU A 76 5.18 -3.66 -37.13
N GLY A 77 5.64 -3.67 -35.88
CA GLY A 77 6.03 -4.89 -35.16
C GLY A 77 4.90 -5.57 -34.37
N SER A 78 3.64 -5.12 -34.50
CA SER A 78 2.53 -5.68 -33.72
C SER A 78 2.19 -7.10 -34.14
N THR A 79 2.08 -8.00 -33.17
CA THR A 79 1.76 -9.42 -33.36
C THR A 79 0.31 -9.78 -33.05
N ALA A 80 -0.52 -8.81 -32.65
CA ALA A 80 -1.92 -9.02 -32.25
C ALA A 80 -2.80 -9.62 -33.37
N PHE A 81 -2.34 -9.56 -34.62
CA PHE A 81 -3.02 -10.10 -35.79
C PHE A 81 -2.18 -11.18 -36.51
N ALA A 82 -1.29 -11.88 -35.81
CA ALA A 82 -0.47 -12.94 -36.40
C ALA A 82 -1.35 -14.01 -37.09
N PRO A 83 -1.02 -14.45 -38.33
CA PRO A 83 0.27 -14.34 -38.99
C PRO A 83 0.50 -13.06 -39.83
N LEU A 84 -0.36 -12.03 -39.76
CA LEU A 84 -0.10 -10.77 -40.46
C LEU A 84 1.19 -10.10 -39.97
N ASP A 85 2.05 -9.74 -40.92
CA ASP A 85 3.26 -8.94 -40.70
C ASP A 85 3.10 -7.58 -41.40
N PHE A 86 2.74 -6.57 -40.61
CA PHE A 86 2.58 -5.20 -41.11
C PHE A 86 3.88 -4.62 -41.67
N ALA A 87 5.05 -4.99 -41.12
CA ALA A 87 6.34 -4.56 -41.64
C ALA A 87 6.63 -5.19 -43.01
N ALA A 88 6.24 -6.44 -43.24
CA ALA A 88 6.35 -7.08 -44.55
C ALA A 88 5.42 -6.43 -45.59
N LEU A 89 4.19 -6.09 -45.20
CA LEU A 89 3.25 -5.38 -46.08
C LEU A 89 3.77 -3.98 -46.45
N ALA A 90 4.34 -3.25 -45.47
CA ALA A 90 4.99 -1.96 -45.71
C ALA A 90 6.20 -2.08 -46.66
N ARG A 91 7.08 -3.08 -46.45
CA ARG A 91 8.22 -3.35 -47.34
C ARG A 91 7.81 -3.69 -48.78
N ARG A 92 6.61 -4.24 -48.96
CA ARG A 92 6.00 -4.55 -50.27
C ARG A 92 5.32 -3.33 -50.92
N GLY A 93 5.34 -2.17 -50.28
CA GLY A 93 4.81 -0.92 -50.83
C GLY A 93 3.41 -0.54 -50.34
N THR A 94 2.83 -1.28 -49.38
CA THR A 94 1.57 -0.88 -48.75
C THR A 94 1.82 0.34 -47.86
N ALA A 95 1.05 1.42 -48.04
CA ALA A 95 1.18 2.58 -47.19
C ALA A 95 0.65 2.27 -45.79
N VAL A 96 1.36 2.66 -44.73
CA VAL A 96 0.94 2.41 -43.34
C VAL A 96 0.93 3.72 -42.56
N VAL A 97 -0.15 3.93 -41.82
CA VAL A 97 -0.32 5.09 -40.94
C VAL A 97 -0.86 4.64 -39.59
N ARG A 98 -0.45 5.31 -38.50
CA ARG A 98 -0.98 5.09 -37.16
C ARG A 98 -1.80 6.28 -36.69
N GLN A 99 -3.03 6.08 -36.21
CA GLN A 99 -3.83 7.13 -35.60
C GLN A 99 -3.92 6.98 -34.08
N PHE A 100 -3.58 8.06 -33.38
CA PHE A 100 -3.67 8.18 -31.93
C PHE A 100 -5.00 8.81 -31.49
N HIS A 101 -5.64 8.14 -30.54
CA HIS A 101 -6.85 8.57 -29.85
C HIS A 101 -6.63 8.81 -28.34
N SER A 102 -5.44 8.47 -27.85
CA SER A 102 -5.08 8.44 -26.42
C SER A 102 -3.77 9.19 -26.18
N THR A 103 -3.38 9.44 -24.93
CA THR A 103 -2.08 10.07 -24.60
C THR A 103 -0.90 9.15 -24.95
N PRO A 104 0.31 9.70 -25.21
CA PRO A 104 1.52 8.89 -25.40
C PRO A 104 1.82 7.95 -24.25
N ALA A 105 1.60 8.41 -23.00
CA ALA A 105 1.78 7.61 -21.81
C ALA A 105 0.88 6.36 -21.81
N LEU A 106 -0.41 6.51 -22.12
CA LEU A 106 -1.32 5.37 -22.20
C LEU A 106 -0.97 4.43 -23.36
N VAL A 107 -0.55 4.96 -24.51
CA VAL A 107 -0.24 4.14 -25.70
C VAL A 107 1.07 3.38 -25.54
N ALA A 108 2.17 4.07 -25.24
CA ALA A 108 3.49 3.46 -25.02
C ALA A 108 3.43 2.49 -23.83
N GLY A 109 2.78 2.98 -22.79
CA GLY A 109 2.42 2.22 -21.62
C GLY A 109 1.35 1.18 -21.86
N THR A 110 0.83 0.90 -23.06
CA THR A 110 0.07 -0.34 -23.41
C THR A 110 0.87 -1.24 -24.35
N MET A 111 1.75 -0.66 -25.16
CA MET A 111 2.65 -1.37 -26.05
C MET A 111 3.85 -2.00 -25.33
N GLY A 112 4.19 -1.52 -24.14
CA GLY A 112 5.33 -2.03 -23.36
C GLY A 112 6.66 -1.36 -23.74
N ILE A 113 6.59 -0.15 -24.28
CA ILE A 113 7.74 0.61 -24.76
C ILE A 113 7.84 1.96 -24.04
N PRO A 114 9.00 2.61 -24.00
CA PRO A 114 9.15 3.98 -23.51
C PRO A 114 8.35 5.00 -24.33
N VAL A 115 7.87 6.08 -23.69
CA VAL A 115 7.17 7.18 -24.41
C VAL A 115 8.08 7.83 -25.45
N ALA A 116 9.36 8.01 -25.12
CA ALA A 116 10.34 8.57 -26.06
C ALA A 116 10.47 7.73 -27.34
N GLU A 117 10.42 6.39 -27.21
CA GLU A 117 10.43 5.47 -28.34
C GLU A 117 9.16 5.63 -29.19
N LEU A 118 7.97 5.66 -28.57
CA LEU A 118 6.71 5.89 -29.27
C LEU A 118 6.71 7.23 -30.03
N LEU A 119 7.21 8.29 -29.39
CA LEU A 119 7.24 9.63 -29.97
C LEU A 119 8.33 9.77 -31.05
N ALA A 120 9.39 8.97 -31.01
CA ALA A 120 10.46 8.94 -32.00
C ALA A 120 10.14 8.05 -33.21
N ASP A 121 9.22 7.09 -33.06
CA ASP A 121 8.75 6.18 -34.11
C ASP A 121 8.54 6.93 -35.45
N PRO A 122 9.22 6.52 -36.54
CA PRO A 122 9.13 7.20 -37.83
C PRO A 122 7.84 6.87 -38.61
N LEU A 123 7.01 5.94 -38.12
CA LEU A 123 5.73 5.61 -38.74
C LEU A 123 4.86 6.87 -38.89
N PRO A 124 4.37 7.20 -40.11
CA PRO A 124 3.46 8.32 -40.32
C PRO A 124 2.26 8.23 -39.37
N ALA A 125 1.90 9.37 -38.77
CA ALA A 125 0.95 9.38 -37.67
C ALA A 125 -0.14 10.44 -37.82
N LEU A 126 -1.37 10.06 -37.48
CA LEU A 126 -2.51 10.93 -37.27
C LEU A 126 -2.80 11.07 -35.76
N VAL A 127 -3.42 12.17 -35.35
CA VAL A 127 -3.90 12.35 -33.98
C VAL A 127 -5.22 13.11 -33.98
N ILE A 128 -6.14 12.73 -33.10
CA ILE A 128 -7.45 13.37 -33.03
C ILE A 128 -7.37 14.82 -32.52
N ALA A 129 -8.18 15.70 -33.11
CA ALA A 129 -8.32 17.14 -32.83
C ALA A 129 -9.06 17.44 -31.51
N GLN A 130 -8.64 16.76 -30.46
CA GLN A 130 -9.11 16.87 -29.08
C GLN A 130 -7.87 17.06 -28.20
N TYR A 131 -7.90 16.66 -26.93
CA TYR A 131 -6.74 16.80 -26.08
C TYR A 131 -5.47 16.05 -26.55
N PRO A 132 -5.49 14.88 -27.23
CA PRO A 132 -4.25 14.14 -27.50
C PRO A 132 -3.25 14.88 -28.40
N GLU A 133 -3.70 15.70 -29.34
CA GLU A 133 -2.83 16.38 -30.32
C GLU A 133 -1.74 17.26 -29.71
N ARG A 134 -1.96 17.78 -28.49
CA ARG A 134 -0.97 18.58 -27.76
C ARG A 134 0.26 17.76 -27.31
N LEU A 135 0.14 16.43 -27.32
CA LEU A 135 1.16 15.49 -26.86
C LEU A 135 1.86 14.75 -28.01
N TYR A 136 1.38 14.90 -29.25
CA TYR A 136 1.98 14.33 -30.45
C TYR A 136 2.43 15.46 -31.39
N PRO A 137 3.58 16.11 -31.12
CA PRO A 137 4.01 17.32 -31.83
C PRO A 137 4.20 17.12 -33.34
N ARG A 138 4.43 15.89 -33.80
CA ARG A 138 4.69 15.57 -35.22
C ARG A 138 3.46 15.07 -35.99
N ALA A 139 2.45 14.57 -35.30
CA ALA A 139 1.33 13.89 -35.95
C ALA A 139 0.38 14.88 -36.67
N TRP A 140 -0.16 14.44 -37.80
CA TRP A 140 -1.19 15.17 -38.55
C TRP A 140 -2.52 15.16 -37.78
N VAL A 141 -3.10 16.33 -37.56
CA VAL A 141 -4.31 16.45 -36.73
C VAL A 141 -5.57 16.19 -37.56
N VAL A 142 -6.47 15.34 -37.08
CA VAL A 142 -7.74 14.98 -37.76
C VAL A 142 -8.94 15.10 -36.81
N PRO A 143 -10.12 15.56 -37.26
CA PRO A 143 -11.28 15.73 -36.40
C PRO A 143 -11.98 14.40 -36.11
N ASN A 144 -12.45 14.20 -34.87
CA ASN A 144 -13.48 13.20 -34.59
C ASN A 144 -14.85 13.70 -35.07
N PHE A 145 -15.76 12.80 -35.41
CA PHE A 145 -17.10 13.14 -35.87
C PHE A 145 -18.11 12.02 -35.57
N VAL A 146 -19.39 12.31 -35.79
CA VAL A 146 -20.50 11.36 -35.63
C VAL A 146 -21.29 11.32 -36.94
N PRO A 147 -21.91 10.19 -37.32
CA PRO A 147 -22.75 10.11 -38.51
C PRO A 147 -24.12 10.74 -38.22
N GLU A 148 -24.18 12.07 -38.24
CA GLU A 148 -25.33 12.86 -37.80
C GLU A 148 -26.58 12.68 -38.69
N ASP A 149 -26.42 12.04 -39.84
CA ASP A 149 -27.46 11.67 -40.80
C ASP A 149 -28.14 10.32 -40.47
N GLU A 150 -27.55 9.50 -39.61
CA GLU A 150 -28.10 8.19 -39.26
C GLU A 150 -29.30 8.29 -38.30
N PRO A 151 -30.30 7.37 -38.39
CA PRO A 151 -31.51 7.41 -37.57
C PRO A 151 -31.25 7.46 -36.06
N GLY A 152 -30.16 6.83 -35.59
CA GLY A 152 -29.78 6.81 -34.18
C GLY A 152 -29.33 8.17 -33.63
N TYR A 153 -28.97 9.13 -34.49
CA TYR A 153 -28.43 10.45 -34.12
C TYR A 153 -29.42 11.59 -34.38
N GLN A 154 -30.59 11.28 -34.96
CA GLN A 154 -31.64 12.28 -35.17
C GLN A 154 -32.29 12.71 -33.84
N PRO A 155 -32.89 13.91 -33.78
CA PRO A 155 -33.69 14.34 -32.64
C PRO A 155 -34.76 13.30 -32.25
N ALA A 156 -35.18 13.34 -30.99
CA ALA A 156 -36.23 12.44 -30.51
C ALA A 156 -37.59 12.79 -31.13
N ASP A 157 -38.40 11.76 -31.41
CA ASP A 157 -39.74 11.92 -31.98
C ASP A 157 -40.78 12.38 -30.92
N GLY A 158 -40.43 12.28 -29.64
CA GLY A 158 -41.29 12.64 -28.50
C GLY A 158 -40.55 13.51 -27.46
N PRO A 159 -41.30 14.05 -26.47
CA PRO A 159 -40.72 14.90 -25.43
C PRO A 159 -39.71 14.12 -24.56
N PRO A 160 -38.71 14.81 -23.99
CA PRO A 160 -37.75 14.17 -23.09
C PRO A 160 -38.41 13.75 -21.77
N ASP A 161 -38.04 12.58 -21.26
CA ASP A 161 -38.53 12.01 -20.00
C ASP A 161 -37.43 11.81 -18.93
N VAL A 162 -36.21 12.25 -19.24
CA VAL A 162 -35.07 12.38 -18.32
C VAL A 162 -34.52 13.80 -18.42
N ASP A 163 -34.16 14.43 -17.30
CA ASP A 163 -33.64 15.79 -17.33
C ASP A 163 -32.20 15.82 -17.87
N VAL A 164 -31.33 14.95 -17.35
CA VAL A 164 -29.89 14.96 -17.69
C VAL A 164 -29.38 13.55 -18.02
N PHE A 165 -28.70 13.40 -19.15
CA PHE A 165 -27.99 12.18 -19.51
C PHE A 165 -26.48 12.37 -19.36
N PHE A 166 -25.82 11.39 -18.74
CA PHE A 166 -24.36 11.34 -18.63
C PHE A 166 -23.86 9.92 -18.90
N SER A 167 -22.74 9.80 -19.62
CA SER A 167 -22.13 8.50 -19.87
C SER A 167 -20.61 8.56 -19.77
N HIS A 168 -20.04 7.53 -19.15
CA HIS A 168 -18.61 7.40 -18.90
C HIS A 168 -18.14 5.96 -19.12
N THR A 169 -16.85 5.79 -19.42
CA THR A 169 -16.22 4.48 -19.60
C THR A 169 -15.30 4.15 -18.43
N LYS A 170 -14.61 5.15 -17.89
CA LYS A 170 -13.76 5.02 -16.70
C LYS A 170 -14.52 5.46 -15.46
N THR A 171 -14.15 4.92 -14.31
CA THR A 171 -14.67 5.28 -12.98
C THR A 171 -13.68 6.12 -12.17
N VAL A 172 -12.57 6.53 -12.78
CA VAL A 172 -11.50 7.33 -12.17
C VAL A 172 -11.90 8.81 -12.16
N GLY A 173 -11.52 9.54 -11.11
CA GLY A 173 -11.84 10.96 -10.94
C GLY A 173 -11.03 11.89 -11.86
N ALA A 174 -11.52 13.11 -12.08
CA ALA A 174 -10.79 14.11 -12.88
C ALA A 174 -9.48 14.55 -12.24
N PHE A 175 -9.35 14.40 -10.92
CA PHE A 175 -8.17 14.78 -10.15
C PHE A 175 -7.21 13.61 -9.91
N GLU A 176 -7.61 12.39 -10.27
CA GLU A 176 -6.77 11.19 -10.30
C GLU A 176 -6.13 11.00 -11.69
N ASP A 177 -6.92 11.11 -12.74
CA ASP A 177 -6.47 11.14 -14.14
C ASP A 177 -7.19 12.27 -14.87
N ARG A 178 -6.42 13.26 -15.32
CA ARG A 178 -6.95 14.42 -16.03
C ARG A 178 -7.68 13.99 -17.31
N TRP A 179 -7.16 12.98 -18.00
CA TRP A 179 -7.53 12.67 -19.37
C TRP A 179 -8.40 11.41 -19.41
N ASN A 180 -9.49 11.46 -20.19
CA ASN A 180 -10.35 10.30 -20.46
C ASN A 180 -11.18 9.79 -19.26
N THR A 181 -11.39 10.61 -18.23
CA THR A 181 -12.21 10.29 -17.05
C THR A 181 -13.61 10.89 -17.10
N LYS A 182 -13.78 11.99 -17.85
CA LYS A 182 -14.99 12.82 -17.84
C LYS A 182 -15.42 13.29 -16.46
N ALA A 183 -14.50 13.33 -15.49
CA ALA A 183 -14.83 13.56 -14.09
C ALA A 183 -16.02 12.68 -13.63
N ALA A 184 -16.02 11.39 -13.98
CA ALA A 184 -17.21 10.58 -13.82
C ALA A 184 -17.72 10.51 -12.36
N PRO A 185 -16.87 10.28 -11.35
CA PRO A 185 -17.28 10.36 -9.95
C PRO A 185 -17.85 11.73 -9.56
N GLU A 186 -17.17 12.81 -9.94
CA GLU A 186 -17.55 14.16 -9.54
C GLU A 186 -18.83 14.63 -10.25
N THR A 187 -18.99 14.28 -11.52
CA THR A 187 -20.21 14.54 -12.30
C THR A 187 -21.39 13.73 -11.74
N ALA A 188 -21.18 12.47 -11.36
CA ALA A 188 -22.21 11.67 -10.70
C ALA A 188 -22.59 12.25 -9.32
N ALA A 189 -21.62 12.72 -8.54
CA ALA A 189 -21.87 13.37 -7.26
C ALA A 189 -22.68 14.67 -7.42
N LEU A 190 -22.32 15.51 -8.41
CA LEU A 190 -23.08 16.71 -8.77
C LEU A 190 -24.52 16.37 -9.14
N LEU A 191 -24.73 15.39 -10.03
CA LEU A 191 -26.07 14.97 -10.45
C LEU A 191 -26.88 14.39 -9.28
N GLY A 192 -26.26 13.59 -8.42
CA GLY A 192 -26.88 13.07 -7.22
C GLY A 192 -27.28 14.18 -6.23
N GLN A 193 -26.47 15.23 -6.09
CA GLN A 193 -26.82 16.40 -5.30
C GLN A 193 -28.00 17.16 -5.91
N LEU A 194 -27.98 17.44 -7.22
CA LEU A 194 -29.08 18.10 -7.92
C LEU A 194 -30.39 17.30 -7.82
N GLY A 195 -30.32 15.97 -7.86
CA GLY A 195 -31.46 15.09 -7.63
C GLY A 195 -32.05 15.24 -6.22
N ARG A 196 -31.21 15.31 -5.19
CA ARG A 196 -31.66 15.50 -3.79
C ARG A 196 -32.21 16.91 -3.54
N ASP A 197 -31.49 17.93 -4.00
CA ASP A 197 -31.75 19.33 -3.63
C ASP A 197 -32.85 19.96 -4.51
N HIS A 198 -33.04 19.44 -5.73
CA HIS A 198 -33.92 20.06 -6.74
C HIS A 198 -34.81 19.07 -7.50
N GLY A 199 -34.77 17.77 -7.19
CA GLY A 199 -35.60 16.76 -7.85
C GLY A 199 -35.23 16.51 -9.32
N ILE A 200 -34.01 16.85 -9.74
CA ILE A 200 -33.54 16.67 -11.12
C ILE A 200 -33.25 15.19 -11.40
N ALA A 201 -33.90 14.62 -12.43
CA ALA A 201 -33.75 13.22 -12.81
C ALA A 201 -32.57 13.02 -13.77
N SER A 202 -31.57 12.23 -13.35
CA SER A 202 -30.40 11.89 -14.17
C SER A 202 -30.35 10.42 -14.59
N ASP A 203 -30.02 10.15 -15.86
CA ASP A 203 -29.65 8.81 -16.37
C ASP A 203 -28.14 8.75 -16.58
N ILE A 204 -27.46 8.04 -15.67
CA ILE A 204 -26.01 7.83 -15.71
C ILE A 204 -25.74 6.41 -16.19
N VAL A 205 -25.00 6.26 -17.29
CA VAL A 205 -24.75 4.95 -17.91
C VAL A 205 -23.27 4.67 -18.17
N SER A 206 -22.88 3.41 -18.00
CA SER A 206 -21.57 2.88 -18.36
C SER A 206 -21.73 1.46 -18.90
N GLY A 207 -20.85 1.04 -19.81
CA GLY A 207 -20.85 -0.32 -20.36
C GLY A 207 -22.09 -0.73 -21.17
N LEU A 208 -22.86 0.23 -21.70
CA LEU A 208 -24.02 -0.06 -22.54
C LEU A 208 -23.66 -0.16 -24.03
N PRO A 209 -24.29 -1.08 -24.79
CA PRO A 209 -24.22 -1.07 -26.25
C PRO A 209 -24.64 0.29 -26.82
N LEU A 210 -23.89 0.78 -27.82
CA LEU A 210 -24.05 2.12 -28.38
C LEU A 210 -25.49 2.42 -28.80
N ALA A 211 -26.18 1.50 -29.48
CA ALA A 211 -27.58 1.69 -29.88
C ALA A 211 -28.52 1.96 -28.68
N LYS A 212 -28.29 1.28 -27.54
CA LYS A 212 -29.04 1.50 -26.30
C LYS A 212 -28.67 2.83 -25.65
N ALA A 213 -27.39 3.19 -25.66
CA ALA A 213 -26.91 4.47 -25.15
C ALA A 213 -27.47 5.64 -25.95
N LEU A 214 -27.50 5.56 -27.29
CA LEU A 214 -28.12 6.57 -28.15
C LEU A 214 -29.62 6.72 -27.88
N ALA A 215 -30.35 5.60 -27.74
CA ALA A 215 -31.78 5.62 -27.42
C ALA A 215 -32.07 6.31 -26.07
N ARG A 216 -31.26 6.04 -25.04
CA ARG A 216 -31.37 6.71 -23.73
C ARG A 216 -31.00 8.19 -23.81
N LYS A 217 -29.94 8.53 -24.55
CA LYS A 217 -29.52 9.92 -24.75
C LYS A 217 -30.59 10.76 -25.47
N ARG A 218 -31.25 10.20 -26.49
CA ARG A 218 -32.35 10.88 -27.22
C ARG A 218 -33.49 11.29 -26.28
N ARG A 219 -33.76 10.50 -25.24
CA ARG A 219 -34.79 10.74 -24.24
C ARG A 219 -34.47 11.84 -23.23
N ALA A 220 -33.22 12.29 -23.14
CA ALA A 220 -32.83 13.31 -22.19
C ALA A 220 -33.08 14.75 -22.70
N ARG A 221 -33.25 15.69 -21.78
CA ARG A 221 -33.35 17.12 -22.09
C ARG A 221 -31.97 17.75 -22.27
N ILE A 222 -31.01 17.41 -21.42
CA ILE A 222 -29.62 17.90 -21.43
C ILE A 222 -28.65 16.71 -21.55
N VAL A 223 -27.55 16.88 -22.28
CA VAL A 223 -26.45 15.90 -22.33
C VAL A 223 -25.20 16.50 -21.71
N LEU A 224 -24.58 15.76 -20.78
CA LEU A 224 -23.26 16.09 -20.26
C LEU A 224 -22.20 15.28 -20.99
N ASP A 225 -21.10 15.95 -21.37
CA ASP A 225 -19.89 15.29 -21.86
C ASP A 225 -18.76 15.38 -20.84
N ASP A 226 -17.65 16.05 -21.14
CA ASP A 226 -16.52 16.19 -20.21
C ASP A 226 -16.47 17.61 -19.65
N LEU A 227 -16.66 17.74 -18.34
CA LEU A 227 -16.70 19.03 -17.63
C LEU A 227 -15.36 19.44 -17.01
N ALA A 228 -14.30 18.63 -17.16
CA ALA A 228 -13.07 18.82 -16.39
C ALA A 228 -11.79 18.94 -17.22
N SER A 229 -11.65 18.14 -18.29
CA SER A 229 -10.34 17.97 -18.95
C SER A 229 -9.91 19.16 -19.81
N GLY A 230 -10.89 19.93 -20.30
CA GLY A 230 -10.66 20.97 -21.31
C GLY A 230 -10.85 20.45 -22.75
N SER A 231 -11.62 19.36 -22.93
CA SER A 231 -11.86 18.73 -24.22
C SER A 231 -13.32 18.32 -24.41
N TYR A 232 -13.67 17.91 -25.63
CA TYR A 232 -14.96 17.29 -25.97
C TYR A 232 -14.72 15.87 -26.50
N HIS A 233 -15.77 15.05 -26.49
CA HIS A 233 -15.74 13.65 -26.93
C HIS A 233 -16.96 13.33 -27.81
N LEU A 234 -17.01 12.10 -28.32
CA LEU A 234 -18.09 11.63 -29.19
C LEU A 234 -19.48 11.75 -28.55
N THR A 235 -19.58 11.63 -27.22
CA THR A 235 -20.87 11.79 -26.52
C THR A 235 -21.43 13.20 -26.66
N GLY A 236 -20.57 14.22 -26.65
CA GLY A 236 -20.99 15.59 -26.85
C GLY A 236 -21.47 15.82 -28.28
N LEU A 237 -20.72 15.32 -29.27
CA LEU A 237 -21.14 15.39 -30.69
C LEU A 237 -22.44 14.63 -30.95
N GLU A 238 -22.65 13.47 -30.31
CA GLU A 238 -23.92 12.73 -30.32
C GLU A 238 -25.08 13.56 -29.77
N GLY A 239 -24.87 14.28 -28.65
CA GLY A 239 -25.87 15.17 -28.06
C GLY A 239 -26.22 16.34 -28.98
N LEU A 240 -25.22 16.97 -29.60
CA LEU A 240 -25.42 18.03 -30.59
C LEU A 240 -26.22 17.51 -31.79
N ALA A 241 -25.89 16.32 -32.29
CA ALA A 241 -26.65 15.70 -33.38
C ALA A 241 -28.12 15.52 -32.99
N MET A 242 -28.41 15.10 -31.75
CA MET A 242 -29.77 14.91 -31.27
C MET A 242 -30.51 16.21 -30.88
N ALA A 243 -29.96 17.38 -31.23
CA ALA A 243 -30.47 18.70 -30.88
C ALA A 243 -30.64 18.91 -29.37
N LYS A 244 -29.68 18.46 -28.56
CA LYS A 244 -29.66 18.65 -27.11
C LYS A 244 -28.67 19.75 -26.74
N PRO A 245 -28.95 20.60 -25.75
CA PRO A 245 -27.91 21.35 -25.05
C PRO A 245 -26.86 20.39 -24.53
N VAL A 246 -25.60 20.67 -24.88
CA VAL A 246 -24.46 19.86 -24.44
C VAL A 246 -23.56 20.71 -23.56
N LEU A 247 -23.41 20.30 -22.30
CA LEU A 247 -22.46 20.93 -21.39
C LEU A 247 -21.15 20.17 -21.44
N ALA A 248 -20.07 20.91 -21.65
CA ALA A 248 -18.70 20.42 -21.66
C ALA A 248 -17.75 21.58 -21.32
N PHE A 249 -16.56 21.30 -20.81
CA PHE A 249 -15.51 22.29 -20.64
C PHE A 249 -14.46 22.15 -21.74
N LEU A 250 -14.39 23.14 -22.63
CA LEU A 250 -13.39 23.24 -23.69
C LEU A 250 -12.39 24.35 -23.32
N ASP A 251 -11.11 23.96 -23.22
CA ASP A 251 -10.02 24.92 -23.02
C ASP A 251 -9.72 25.72 -24.30
N GLY A 252 -8.87 26.75 -24.18
CA GLY A 252 -8.53 27.63 -25.31
C GLY A 252 -8.00 26.88 -26.52
N ARG A 253 -7.20 25.81 -26.32
CA ARG A 253 -6.66 25.02 -27.41
C ARG A 253 -7.75 24.18 -28.08
N CYS A 254 -8.64 23.58 -27.30
CA CYS A 254 -9.73 22.79 -27.87
C CYS A 254 -10.72 23.65 -28.64
N LEU A 255 -11.00 24.88 -28.18
CA LEU A 255 -11.79 25.87 -28.90
C LEU A 255 -11.11 26.29 -30.22
N GLU A 256 -9.80 26.52 -30.21
CA GLU A 256 -9.03 26.84 -31.42
C GLU A 256 -9.11 25.71 -32.46
N LEU A 257 -8.90 24.46 -32.04
CA LEU A 257 -9.02 23.29 -32.91
C LEU A 257 -10.44 23.17 -33.46
N LEU A 258 -11.46 23.26 -32.60
CA LEU A 258 -12.85 23.16 -33.01
C LEU A 258 -13.18 24.23 -34.06
N ALA A 259 -12.71 25.47 -33.85
CA ALA A 259 -12.90 26.56 -34.79
C ALA A 259 -12.16 26.34 -36.12
N ALA A 260 -10.92 25.85 -36.07
CA ALA A 260 -10.11 25.57 -37.26
C ALA A 260 -10.75 24.49 -38.15
N PHE A 261 -11.30 23.44 -37.53
CA PHE A 261 -12.01 22.40 -38.28
C PHE A 261 -13.41 22.87 -38.70
N ALA A 262 -14.18 23.54 -37.85
CA ALA A 262 -15.53 24.01 -38.18
C ALA A 262 -15.58 25.18 -39.17
N GLY A 263 -14.49 25.94 -39.30
CA GLY A 263 -14.45 27.19 -40.08
C GLY A 263 -15.26 28.32 -39.44
N THR A 264 -15.52 28.25 -38.12
CA THR A 264 -16.26 29.28 -37.38
C THR A 264 -15.80 29.31 -35.91
N PRO A 265 -15.63 30.49 -35.30
CA PRO A 265 -15.24 30.59 -33.88
C PRO A 265 -16.40 30.28 -32.92
N ARG A 266 -17.63 30.12 -33.43
CA ARG A 266 -18.81 29.82 -32.60
C ARG A 266 -18.65 28.45 -31.96
N CYS A 267 -18.66 28.40 -30.62
CA CYS A 267 -18.73 27.16 -29.87
C CYS A 267 -20.18 26.64 -29.84
N PRO A 268 -20.45 25.37 -30.20
CA PRO A 268 -21.78 24.78 -30.11
C PRO A 268 -22.11 24.23 -28.72
N PHE A 269 -21.13 24.14 -27.83
CA PHE A 269 -21.29 23.63 -26.47
C PHE A 269 -21.64 24.76 -25.51
N VAL A 270 -22.44 24.43 -24.50
CA VAL A 270 -22.54 25.24 -23.28
C VAL A 270 -21.22 25.05 -22.53
N ASN A 271 -20.26 25.93 -22.79
CA ASN A 271 -18.88 25.79 -22.30
C ASN A 271 -18.79 26.15 -20.82
N VAL A 272 -18.92 25.16 -19.95
CA VAL A 272 -18.92 25.33 -18.48
C VAL A 272 -18.05 24.27 -17.83
N ARG A 273 -17.37 24.64 -16.75
CA ARG A 273 -16.61 23.70 -15.93
C ARG A 273 -17.53 22.93 -14.98
N LEU A 274 -17.01 21.83 -14.44
CA LEU A 274 -17.66 21.01 -13.43
C LEU A 274 -18.24 21.84 -12.28
N GLU A 275 -17.47 22.81 -11.78
CA GLU A 275 -17.84 23.69 -10.67
C GLU A 275 -18.99 24.66 -11.02
N GLU A 276 -19.23 24.89 -12.30
CA GLU A 276 -20.24 25.83 -12.83
C GLU A 276 -21.47 25.10 -13.41
N ALA A 277 -21.37 23.77 -13.58
CA ALA A 277 -22.37 22.97 -14.29
C ALA A 277 -23.72 22.91 -13.56
N GLY A 278 -23.73 22.89 -12.22
CA GLY A 278 -24.96 22.82 -11.43
C GLY A 278 -25.92 23.98 -11.72
N PRO A 279 -25.51 25.25 -11.53
CA PRO A 279 -26.30 26.42 -11.92
C PRO A 279 -26.74 26.41 -13.39
N ALA A 280 -25.85 26.02 -14.32
CA ALA A 280 -26.17 25.96 -15.75
C ALA A 280 -27.26 24.93 -16.08
N ILE A 281 -27.19 23.74 -15.48
CA ILE A 281 -28.22 22.70 -15.61
C ILE A 281 -29.57 23.25 -15.13
N ARG A 282 -29.62 23.84 -13.94
CA ARG A 282 -30.88 24.38 -13.38
C ARG A 282 -31.46 25.49 -14.26
N ALA A 283 -30.63 26.39 -14.79
CA ALA A 283 -31.08 27.47 -15.66
C ALA A 283 -31.73 26.92 -16.95
N LEU A 284 -31.11 25.92 -17.58
CA LEU A 284 -31.67 25.27 -18.78
C LEU A 284 -32.94 24.48 -18.48
N LEU A 285 -33.06 23.85 -17.29
CA LEU A 285 -34.28 23.14 -16.91
C LEU A 285 -35.43 24.08 -16.54
N ALA A 286 -35.13 25.27 -16.01
CA ALA A 286 -36.11 26.29 -15.67
C ALA A 286 -36.70 26.99 -16.91
N ASP A 287 -35.99 26.99 -18.04
CA ASP A 287 -36.43 27.55 -19.32
C ASP A 287 -36.32 26.50 -20.44
N PRO A 288 -37.33 25.62 -20.60
CA PRO A 288 -37.32 24.56 -21.62
C PRO A 288 -37.26 25.10 -23.05
N GLU A 289 -37.81 26.28 -23.33
CA GLU A 289 -37.80 26.88 -24.66
C GLU A 289 -36.38 27.32 -25.03
N ALA A 290 -35.69 28.01 -24.11
CA ALA A 290 -34.28 28.34 -24.29
C ALA A 290 -33.41 27.08 -24.43
N ALA A 291 -33.66 26.03 -23.64
CA ALA A 291 -32.95 24.77 -23.78
C ALA A 291 -33.16 24.13 -25.17
N THR A 292 -34.39 24.09 -25.67
CA THR A 292 -34.65 23.61 -27.04
C THR A 292 -33.94 24.47 -28.09
N ALA A 293 -34.00 25.79 -27.97
CA ALA A 293 -33.32 26.70 -28.90
C ALA A 293 -31.80 26.51 -28.91
N VAL A 294 -31.17 26.33 -27.73
CA VAL A 294 -29.74 26.03 -27.59
C VAL A 294 -29.40 24.70 -28.25
N GLY A 295 -30.21 23.66 -28.04
CA GLY A 295 -30.01 22.34 -28.65
C GLY A 295 -30.12 22.37 -30.18
N LEU A 296 -31.13 23.04 -30.71
CA LEU A 296 -31.32 23.25 -32.15
C LEU A 296 -30.14 24.00 -32.76
N ALA A 297 -29.71 25.09 -32.13
CA ALA A 297 -28.54 25.85 -32.58
C ALA A 297 -27.25 25.01 -32.60
N GLY A 298 -27.09 24.10 -31.63
CA GLY A 298 -25.98 23.14 -31.59
C GLY A 298 -26.03 22.13 -32.74
N ARG A 299 -27.22 21.61 -33.08
CA ARG A 299 -27.41 20.73 -34.24
C ARG A 299 -27.18 21.45 -35.57
N ASP A 300 -27.69 22.66 -35.71
CA ASP A 300 -27.49 23.48 -36.91
C ASP A 300 -26.00 23.72 -37.14
N TRP A 301 -25.27 24.06 -36.07
CA TRP A 301 -23.82 24.18 -36.12
C TRP A 301 -23.16 22.88 -36.58
N LEU A 302 -23.54 21.74 -36.00
CA LEU A 302 -22.96 20.44 -36.35
C LEU A 302 -23.18 20.12 -37.83
N THR A 303 -24.42 20.23 -38.31
CA THR A 303 -24.78 19.87 -39.69
C THR A 303 -24.19 20.83 -40.73
N SER A 304 -24.12 22.13 -40.42
CA SER A 304 -23.59 23.15 -41.34
C SER A 304 -22.07 23.25 -41.36
N HIS A 305 -21.40 23.04 -40.22
CA HIS A 305 -19.96 23.32 -40.10
C HIS A 305 -19.11 22.09 -39.80
N PHE A 306 -19.70 21.02 -39.25
CA PHE A 306 -18.94 19.90 -38.66
C PHE A 306 -19.53 18.52 -38.98
N SER A 307 -20.24 18.39 -40.11
CA SER A 307 -20.85 17.14 -40.58
C SER A 307 -19.82 16.04 -40.91
N ALA A 308 -20.20 14.77 -40.76
CA ALA A 308 -19.35 13.64 -41.13
C ALA A 308 -18.80 13.77 -42.57
N ARG A 309 -19.65 14.23 -43.49
CA ARG A 309 -19.29 14.49 -44.90
C ARG A 309 -18.14 15.49 -45.05
N THR A 310 -18.10 16.57 -44.25
CA THR A 310 -17.02 17.56 -44.33
C THR A 310 -15.79 17.12 -43.55
N ARG A 311 -15.97 16.41 -42.44
CA ARG A 311 -14.87 15.97 -41.57
C ARG A 311 -14.05 14.84 -42.20
N VAL A 312 -14.68 13.93 -42.94
CA VAL A 312 -13.98 12.83 -43.60
C VAL A 312 -12.97 13.32 -44.65
N ALA A 313 -13.18 14.51 -45.24
CA ALA A 313 -12.25 15.08 -46.22
C ALA A 313 -10.83 15.30 -45.67
N TYR A 314 -10.69 15.55 -44.37
CA TYR A 314 -9.38 15.70 -43.71
C TYR A 314 -8.62 14.36 -43.61
N TYR A 315 -9.35 13.24 -43.53
CA TYR A 315 -8.75 11.90 -43.61
C TYR A 315 -8.35 11.58 -45.04
N VAL A 316 -9.19 11.95 -46.03
CA VAL A 316 -8.87 11.79 -47.45
C VAL A 316 -7.60 12.56 -47.80
N GLU A 317 -7.47 13.82 -47.38
CA GLU A 317 -6.25 14.61 -47.58
C GLU A 317 -5.03 13.93 -46.96
N ALA A 318 -5.15 13.41 -45.74
CA ALA A 318 -4.07 12.70 -45.08
C ALA A 318 -3.65 11.43 -45.85
N TYR A 319 -4.62 10.67 -46.39
CA TYR A 319 -4.35 9.50 -47.21
C TYR A 319 -3.69 9.85 -48.55
N GLU A 320 -4.14 10.92 -49.22
CA GLU A 320 -3.53 11.40 -50.46
C GLU A 320 -2.07 11.83 -50.24
N ARG A 321 -1.78 12.48 -49.12
CA ARG A 321 -0.41 12.84 -48.71
C ARG A 321 0.42 11.60 -48.44
N LEU A 322 -0.11 10.67 -47.65
CA LEU A 322 0.56 9.40 -47.31
C LEU A 322 0.95 8.62 -48.57
N LEU A 323 0.05 8.52 -49.54
CA LEU A 323 0.30 7.80 -50.80
C LEU A 323 1.29 8.54 -51.72
N ARG A 324 1.36 9.88 -51.63
CA ARG A 324 2.29 10.68 -52.43
C ARG A 324 3.71 10.63 -51.87
N ASP A 325 3.84 10.90 -50.57
CA ASP A 325 5.08 10.88 -49.82
C ASP A 325 4.76 10.72 -48.32
N PRO A 326 5.01 9.54 -47.73
CA PRO A 326 4.76 9.30 -46.31
C PRO A 326 5.43 10.30 -45.37
N VAL A 327 6.60 10.85 -45.74
CA VAL A 327 7.34 11.83 -44.93
C VAL A 327 6.63 13.18 -44.91
N SER A 328 5.80 13.47 -45.92
CA SER A 328 5.01 14.71 -46.00
C SER A 328 3.82 14.73 -45.03
N LEU A 329 3.48 13.60 -44.41
CA LEU A 329 2.40 13.50 -43.43
C LEU A 329 2.90 13.94 -42.04
N CYS A 330 3.07 15.25 -41.88
CA CYS A 330 3.50 15.89 -40.64
C CYS A 330 2.49 16.97 -40.19
N ARG A 331 2.59 17.42 -38.93
CA ARG A 331 1.66 18.39 -38.36
C ARG A 331 1.39 19.61 -39.26
N GLN A 332 0.12 20.00 -39.37
CA GLN A 332 -0.27 21.16 -40.17
C GLN A 332 0.36 22.45 -39.62
N PRO A 333 0.95 23.32 -40.47
CA PRO A 333 1.60 24.55 -40.02
C PRO A 333 0.71 25.46 -39.18
N ALA A 334 -0.58 25.57 -39.53
CA ALA A 334 -1.55 26.37 -38.79
C ALA A 334 -1.85 25.84 -37.37
N LEU A 335 -1.50 24.58 -37.09
CA LEU A 335 -1.72 23.92 -35.80
C LEU A 335 -0.40 23.62 -35.08
N ALA A 336 0.72 24.17 -35.56
CA ALA A 336 2.05 23.89 -35.04
C ALA A 336 2.23 24.37 -33.59
N LEU A 337 2.99 23.59 -32.81
CA LEU A 337 3.32 23.88 -31.41
C LEU A 337 4.84 24.08 -31.23
N ASP A 338 5.50 24.68 -32.21
CA ASP A 338 6.97 24.77 -32.22
C ASP A 338 7.50 25.88 -31.31
N GLY A 339 6.73 26.96 -31.15
CA GLY A 339 7.10 28.11 -30.34
C GLY A 339 6.81 27.94 -28.84
N PRO A 340 7.62 28.54 -27.95
CA PRO A 340 7.42 28.48 -26.51
C PRO A 340 6.06 29.05 -26.08
N ALA A 341 5.58 30.11 -26.74
CA ALA A 341 4.25 30.68 -26.48
C ALA A 341 3.12 29.72 -26.85
N SER A 342 3.17 29.12 -28.05
CA SER A 342 2.16 28.13 -28.48
C SER A 342 2.13 26.92 -27.54
N ARG A 343 3.30 26.41 -27.11
CA ARG A 343 3.38 25.33 -26.11
C ARG A 343 2.85 25.74 -24.76
N PHE A 344 3.10 26.99 -24.34
CA PHE A 344 2.59 27.50 -23.09
C PHE A 344 1.06 27.49 -23.09
N PHE A 345 0.41 28.07 -24.11
CA PHE A 345 -1.06 28.12 -24.17
C PHE A 345 -1.71 26.76 -24.44
N ALA A 346 -1.10 25.91 -25.26
CA ALA A 346 -1.68 24.60 -25.63
C ALA A 346 -1.51 23.53 -24.54
N SER A 347 -0.41 23.59 -23.79
CA SER A 347 -0.04 22.52 -22.85
C SER A 347 0.26 23.03 -21.45
N ALA A 348 1.21 23.95 -21.28
CA ALA A 348 1.71 24.32 -19.94
C ALA A 348 0.67 25.05 -19.08
N LEU A 349 -0.09 25.99 -19.64
CA LEU A 349 -1.12 26.74 -18.93
C LEU A 349 -2.31 25.84 -18.55
N PRO A 350 -2.90 25.03 -19.46
CA PRO A 350 -3.93 24.08 -19.06
C PRO A 350 -3.47 23.11 -17.97
N GLU A 351 -2.20 22.68 -18.01
CA GLU A 351 -1.62 21.83 -16.98
C GLU A 351 -1.51 22.56 -15.64
N ALA A 352 -0.94 23.77 -15.60
CA ALA A 352 -0.84 24.56 -14.39
C ALA A 352 -2.21 24.87 -13.76
N VAL A 353 -3.21 25.19 -14.58
CA VAL A 353 -4.59 25.40 -14.12
C VAL A 353 -5.20 24.12 -13.57
N HIS A 354 -4.96 22.98 -14.21
CA HIS A 354 -5.41 21.69 -13.72
C HIS A 354 -4.76 21.32 -12.39
N THR A 355 -3.44 21.48 -12.26
CA THR A 355 -2.69 21.26 -11.02
C THR A 355 -3.25 22.11 -9.87
N ALA A 356 -3.46 23.41 -10.08
CA ALA A 356 -4.03 24.28 -9.04
C ALA A 356 -5.48 23.93 -8.67
N ARG A 357 -6.27 23.40 -9.63
CA ARG A 357 -7.62 22.88 -9.33
C ARG A 357 -7.55 21.60 -8.52
N ARG A 358 -6.66 20.69 -8.89
CA ARG A 358 -6.41 19.44 -8.18
C ARG A 358 -5.97 19.69 -6.75
N GLU A 359 -5.02 20.59 -6.52
CA GLU A 359 -4.59 20.98 -5.17
C GLU A 359 -5.76 21.50 -4.32
N ARG A 360 -6.61 22.36 -4.88
CA ARG A 360 -7.81 22.85 -4.19
C ARG A 360 -8.84 21.75 -3.92
N HIS A 361 -9.04 20.86 -4.89
CA HIS A 361 -9.95 19.73 -4.72
C HIS A 361 -9.47 18.83 -3.58
N LEU A 362 -8.21 18.40 -3.62
CA LEU A 362 -7.58 17.57 -2.59
C LEU A 362 -7.70 18.24 -1.21
N ALA A 363 -7.41 19.54 -1.11
CA ALA A 363 -7.57 20.29 0.13
C ALA A 363 -9.03 20.32 0.63
N ALA A 364 -10.00 20.47 -0.28
CA ALA A 364 -11.42 20.52 0.07
C ALA A 364 -12.01 19.14 0.44
N THR A 365 -11.48 18.06 -0.13
CA THR A 365 -11.92 16.68 0.15
C THR A 365 -11.14 16.03 1.30
N GLY A 366 -10.27 16.79 1.98
CA GLY A 366 -9.49 16.29 3.11
C GLY A 366 -8.36 15.34 2.71
N HIS A 367 -8.02 15.26 1.42
CA HIS A 367 -6.84 14.53 0.97
C HIS A 367 -5.59 15.26 1.45
N PRO A 368 -4.51 14.53 1.72
CA PRO A 368 -3.30 15.15 2.21
C PRO A 368 -2.64 16.03 1.13
N PRO A 369 -1.98 17.14 1.54
CA PRO A 369 -1.16 17.91 0.63
C PRO A 369 -0.03 17.05 0.07
N LEU A 370 0.53 17.45 -1.08
CA LEU A 370 1.68 16.77 -1.69
C LEU A 370 2.75 16.50 -0.63
N PRO A 371 3.41 15.31 -0.65
CA PRO A 371 4.38 14.95 0.36
C PRO A 371 5.61 15.86 0.19
N LEU A 372 5.72 16.89 1.03
CA LEU A 372 6.91 17.70 1.14
C LEU A 372 7.90 17.00 2.08
N ALA A 373 9.19 17.12 1.78
CA ALA A 373 10.30 16.53 2.53
C ALA A 373 10.55 17.24 3.87
N THR A 374 9.51 17.36 4.71
CA THR A 374 9.63 17.77 6.10
C THR A 374 8.82 16.80 6.98
N GLY A 375 9.32 16.49 8.18
CA GLY A 375 8.75 15.44 9.02
C GLY A 375 7.28 15.63 9.42
N ARG A 376 6.75 16.86 9.40
CA ARG A 376 5.32 17.13 9.67
C ARG A 376 4.43 16.92 8.45
N ASP A 377 4.91 17.27 7.26
CA ASP A 377 4.14 17.19 6.01
C ASP A 377 4.08 15.76 5.46
N PHE A 378 4.96 14.86 5.94
CA PHE A 378 4.97 13.45 5.57
C PHE A 378 4.02 12.57 6.41
N LEU A 379 3.48 13.08 7.53
CA LEU A 379 2.62 12.28 8.43
C LEU A 379 1.45 11.56 7.72
N PRO A 380 0.70 12.20 6.81
CA PRO A 380 -0.38 11.52 6.10
C PRO A 380 0.11 10.36 5.22
N TRP A 381 1.33 10.48 4.71
CA TRP A 381 1.93 9.55 3.76
C TRP A 381 2.56 8.32 4.40
N ARG A 382 2.56 8.24 5.73
CA ARG A 382 3.14 7.14 6.51
C ARG A 382 2.53 5.79 6.19
N ILE A 383 1.25 5.75 5.83
CA ILE A 383 0.51 4.53 5.55
C ILE A 383 -0.10 4.67 4.17
N SER A 384 -0.10 3.61 3.36
CA SER A 384 -0.75 3.68 2.05
C SER A 384 -2.25 3.91 2.15
N GLN A 385 -2.76 5.05 1.70
CA GLN A 385 -4.21 5.32 1.60
C GLN A 385 -4.68 5.34 0.15
N LYS A 386 -5.98 5.14 -0.10
CA LYS A 386 -6.58 5.18 -1.43
C LYS A 386 -6.59 6.63 -1.92
N SER A 387 -6.88 7.59 -1.04
CA SER A 387 -6.82 9.03 -1.30
C SER A 387 -5.47 9.52 -1.81
N HIS A 388 -4.38 8.84 -1.46
CA HIS A 388 -3.02 9.18 -1.92
C HIS A 388 -2.86 9.05 -3.43
N PHE A 389 -3.56 8.11 -4.08
CA PHE A 389 -3.49 7.96 -5.53
C PHE A 389 -3.98 9.22 -6.24
N ALA A 390 -4.98 9.89 -5.68
CA ALA A 390 -5.46 11.16 -6.19
C ALA A 390 -4.46 12.31 -6.01
N ALA A 391 -3.39 12.13 -5.23
CA ALA A 391 -2.34 13.10 -5.00
C ALA A 391 -1.02 12.79 -5.76
N PHE A 392 -0.82 11.57 -6.29
CA PHE A 392 0.33 11.23 -7.15
C PHE A 392 0.26 11.76 -8.57
N THR A 393 1.40 12.22 -9.10
CA THR A 393 1.55 12.61 -10.52
C THR A 393 2.57 11.68 -11.20
N PRO A 394 2.16 10.49 -11.67
CA PRO A 394 3.09 9.52 -12.23
C PRO A 394 3.77 10.02 -13.51
N PRO A 395 5.08 9.79 -13.67
CA PRO A 395 5.73 9.85 -14.96
C PRO A 395 5.24 8.66 -15.81
N PRO A 396 5.32 8.74 -17.15
CA PRO A 396 4.77 7.71 -18.02
C PRO A 396 5.29 6.29 -17.76
N GLU A 397 6.56 6.18 -17.36
CA GLU A 397 7.22 4.92 -17.03
C GLU A 397 6.68 4.26 -15.75
N LEU A 398 6.02 5.05 -14.88
CA LEU A 398 5.29 4.61 -13.69
C LEU A 398 3.77 4.86 -13.86
N ALA A 399 3.25 4.95 -15.07
CA ALA A 399 1.79 4.99 -15.29
C ALA A 399 1.28 3.55 -15.44
N PHE A 400 0.44 3.07 -14.51
CA PHE A 400 -0.06 1.68 -14.54
C PHE A 400 -1.34 1.53 -15.37
N ARG A 401 -1.47 0.37 -16.02
CA ARG A 401 -2.48 0.09 -17.05
C ARG A 401 -3.86 -0.29 -16.52
N ASP A 402 -3.98 -0.66 -15.25
CA ASP A 402 -5.25 -1.13 -14.68
C ASP A 402 -5.37 -0.72 -13.20
N ALA A 403 -6.16 0.33 -12.94
CA ALA A 403 -6.44 0.82 -11.59
C ALA A 403 -7.19 -0.22 -10.71
N GLY A 404 -7.82 -1.24 -11.32
CA GLY A 404 -8.51 -2.31 -10.61
C GLY A 404 -7.57 -3.38 -10.02
N LEU A 405 -6.29 -3.36 -10.39
CA LEU A 405 -5.27 -4.33 -9.97
C LEU A 405 -4.18 -3.62 -9.16
N ALA A 406 -4.60 -3.00 -8.06
CA ALA A 406 -3.69 -2.24 -7.23
C ALA A 406 -2.62 -3.14 -6.58
N ASP A 407 -1.44 -3.08 -7.18
CA ASP A 407 -0.21 -3.69 -6.71
C ASP A 407 0.43 -2.76 -5.68
N LEU A 408 0.83 -3.29 -4.54
CA LEU A 408 1.43 -2.51 -3.46
C LEU A 408 2.73 -1.82 -3.90
N LYS A 409 3.50 -2.49 -4.75
CA LYS A 409 4.74 -1.96 -5.33
C LYS A 409 4.50 -0.71 -6.17
N TYR A 410 3.31 -0.63 -6.79
CA TYR A 410 2.93 0.51 -7.59
C TYR A 410 2.80 1.78 -6.73
N TYR A 411 2.03 1.68 -5.65
CA TYR A 411 1.90 2.75 -4.67
C TYR A 411 3.28 3.23 -4.18
N GLN A 412 4.16 2.29 -3.85
CA GLN A 412 5.49 2.59 -3.31
C GLN A 412 6.36 3.35 -4.32
N HIS A 413 6.42 2.92 -5.58
CA HIS A 413 7.15 3.63 -6.63
C HIS A 413 6.61 5.05 -6.84
N LEU A 414 5.29 5.23 -6.81
CA LEU A 414 4.66 6.53 -6.99
C LEU A 414 4.97 7.49 -5.84
N LEU A 415 4.88 7.00 -4.59
CA LEU A 415 5.22 7.80 -3.43
C LEU A 415 6.70 8.19 -3.45
N ALA A 416 7.59 7.24 -3.74
CA ALA A 416 9.02 7.49 -3.85
C ALA A 416 9.33 8.56 -4.90
N TRP A 417 8.77 8.41 -6.11
CA TRP A 417 8.92 9.41 -7.17
C TRP A 417 8.40 10.79 -6.76
N GLN A 418 7.21 10.85 -6.15
CA GLN A 418 6.55 12.11 -5.80
C GLN A 418 7.36 12.89 -4.75
N VAL A 419 7.84 12.20 -3.72
CA VAL A 419 8.68 12.79 -2.66
C VAL A 419 10.00 13.29 -3.24
N LEU A 420 10.72 12.44 -3.99
CA LEU A 420 12.02 12.79 -4.55
C LEU A 420 11.92 13.96 -5.54
N SER A 421 10.89 13.97 -6.39
CA SER A 421 10.68 15.03 -7.39
C SER A 421 10.30 16.36 -6.79
N ALA A 422 9.55 16.36 -5.68
CA ALA A 422 9.16 17.56 -4.96
C ALA A 422 10.31 18.12 -4.11
N ALA A 423 11.12 17.24 -3.52
CA ALA A 423 12.17 17.61 -2.57
C ALA A 423 13.50 17.97 -3.22
N LEU A 424 13.81 17.39 -4.39
CA LEU A 424 15.15 17.48 -4.99
C LEU A 424 15.15 18.15 -6.37
N PRO A 425 16.16 18.99 -6.65
CA PRO A 425 16.41 19.49 -7.99
C PRO A 425 16.91 18.36 -8.92
N ALA A 426 16.76 18.56 -10.22
CA ALA A 426 17.37 17.66 -11.21
C ALA A 426 18.90 17.60 -11.03
N GLY A 427 19.48 16.42 -11.20
CA GLY A 427 20.91 16.15 -10.99
C GLY A 427 21.32 15.83 -9.55
N ALA A 428 20.42 15.93 -8.57
CA ALA A 428 20.69 15.47 -7.20
C ALA A 428 21.09 13.99 -7.17
N ARG A 429 21.94 13.60 -6.21
CA ARG A 429 22.46 12.22 -6.06
C ARG A 429 21.47 11.38 -5.27
N VAL A 430 20.94 10.33 -5.88
CA VAL A 430 19.94 9.44 -5.27
C VAL A 430 20.46 8.01 -5.26
N LEU A 431 20.41 7.37 -4.10
CA LEU A 431 20.74 5.96 -3.91
C LEU A 431 19.46 5.15 -3.70
N GLU A 432 19.18 4.17 -4.55
CA GLU A 432 18.13 3.15 -4.33
C GLU A 432 18.75 1.85 -3.82
N ILE A 433 18.21 1.34 -2.72
CA ILE A 433 18.64 0.09 -2.07
C ILE A 433 17.70 -1.04 -2.49
N GLY A 434 18.27 -2.16 -2.94
CA GLY A 434 17.52 -3.35 -3.38
C GLY A 434 16.78 -3.13 -4.69
N GLY A 435 17.25 -2.18 -5.51
CA GLY A 435 16.57 -1.74 -6.72
C GLY A 435 16.69 -2.70 -7.90
N GLY A 436 17.56 -3.72 -7.87
CA GLY A 436 17.73 -4.72 -8.93
C GLY A 436 17.44 -4.20 -10.35
N VAL A 437 16.30 -4.66 -10.92
CA VAL A 437 15.67 -4.13 -12.13
C VAL A 437 14.34 -3.43 -11.77
N SER A 438 14.44 -2.26 -11.15
CA SER A 438 13.30 -1.47 -10.66
C SER A 438 12.76 -0.51 -11.73
N PRO A 439 11.43 -0.46 -11.97
CA PRO A 439 10.81 0.60 -12.77
C PRO A 439 11.10 2.00 -12.24
N LEU A 440 11.23 2.16 -10.91
CA LEU A 440 11.57 3.43 -10.28
C LEU A 440 12.97 3.89 -10.71
N GLY A 441 13.97 3.01 -10.69
CA GLY A 441 15.34 3.33 -11.08
C GLY A 441 15.48 3.92 -12.50
N ARG A 442 14.65 3.46 -13.45
CA ARG A 442 14.61 4.03 -14.82
C ARG A 442 14.19 5.49 -14.82
N VAL A 443 13.18 5.83 -14.02
CA VAL A 443 12.69 7.21 -13.91
C VAL A 443 13.66 8.07 -13.11
N LEU A 444 14.22 7.54 -12.03
CA LEU A 444 15.20 8.25 -11.22
C LEU A 444 16.43 8.63 -12.04
N ALA A 445 16.98 7.72 -12.85
CA ALA A 445 18.12 8.01 -13.71
C ALA A 445 17.82 9.04 -14.81
N GLY A 446 16.55 9.22 -15.19
CA GLY A 446 16.15 10.26 -16.14
C GLY A 446 16.22 11.68 -15.56
N ARG A 447 16.26 11.83 -14.23
CA ARG A 447 16.24 13.14 -13.54
C ARG A 447 17.41 13.36 -12.58
N PHE A 448 17.95 12.31 -11.99
CA PHE A 448 18.89 12.34 -10.88
C PHE A 448 20.19 11.61 -11.21
N ALA A 449 21.26 11.92 -10.49
CA ALA A 449 22.48 11.11 -10.50
C ALA A 449 22.23 9.82 -9.70
N TYR A 450 21.65 8.83 -10.39
CA TYR A 450 21.11 7.61 -9.80
C TYR A 450 22.17 6.53 -9.57
N THR A 451 22.18 5.97 -8.35
CA THR A 451 22.96 4.79 -7.97
C THR A 451 22.02 3.71 -7.41
N ASN A 452 22.21 2.47 -7.84
CA ASN A 452 21.54 1.29 -7.30
C ASN A 452 22.52 0.49 -6.43
N LEU A 453 22.14 0.16 -5.21
CA LEU A 453 22.87 -0.76 -4.33
C LEU A 453 22.15 -2.10 -4.30
N ASP A 454 22.73 -3.11 -4.92
CA ASP A 454 22.14 -4.45 -4.98
C ASP A 454 23.21 -5.55 -5.16
N PRO A 455 23.24 -6.59 -4.31
CA PRO A 455 24.21 -7.68 -4.44
C PRO A 455 23.90 -8.63 -5.61
N LEU A 456 22.70 -8.58 -6.21
CA LEU A 456 22.18 -9.47 -7.25
C LEU A 456 22.20 -10.95 -6.85
N ALA A 457 21.90 -11.22 -5.57
CA ALA A 457 22.03 -12.54 -4.97
C ALA A 457 20.88 -13.52 -5.29
N GLY A 458 19.83 -13.09 -5.99
CA GLY A 458 18.72 -13.97 -6.40
C GLY A 458 17.73 -14.38 -5.30
N ALA A 459 17.91 -13.94 -4.05
CA ALA A 459 17.00 -14.25 -2.96
C ALA A 459 15.63 -13.56 -3.18
N GLY A 460 14.53 -14.27 -2.91
CA GLY A 460 13.17 -13.69 -3.01
C GLY A 460 12.75 -13.24 -4.42
N ASN A 461 13.30 -13.83 -5.49
CA ASN A 461 13.17 -13.42 -6.89
C ASN A 461 13.92 -12.13 -7.30
N GLY A 462 14.93 -11.71 -6.52
CA GLY A 462 15.86 -10.67 -6.97
C GLY A 462 16.58 -11.07 -8.28
N PRO A 463 16.98 -10.11 -9.13
CA PRO A 463 17.71 -10.43 -10.35
C PRO A 463 19.09 -11.00 -10.02
N THR A 464 19.47 -12.10 -10.67
CA THR A 464 20.85 -12.64 -10.63
C THR A 464 21.77 -11.98 -11.65
N GLY A 465 21.19 -11.15 -12.53
CA GLY A 465 21.89 -10.37 -13.55
C GLY A 465 21.08 -9.16 -13.98
N LEU A 466 21.74 -8.15 -14.52
CA LEU A 466 21.10 -6.95 -15.03
C LEU A 466 20.93 -7.00 -16.55
N PRO A 467 19.87 -6.39 -17.09
CA PRO A 467 19.77 -6.16 -18.52
C PRO A 467 20.83 -5.13 -18.95
N ALA A 468 21.23 -5.18 -20.23
CA ALA A 468 22.29 -4.32 -20.75
C ALA A 468 21.96 -2.81 -20.69
N ASP A 469 20.68 -2.47 -20.59
CA ASP A 469 20.13 -1.11 -20.48
C ASP A 469 19.84 -0.68 -19.04
N HIS A 470 20.46 -1.31 -18.03
CA HIS A 470 20.25 -0.93 -16.63
C HIS A 470 20.58 0.55 -16.40
N PRO A 471 19.68 1.32 -15.76
CA PRO A 471 19.85 2.75 -15.57
C PRO A 471 20.85 3.09 -14.46
N GLY A 472 21.70 4.09 -14.70
CA GLY A 472 22.62 4.66 -13.71
C GLY A 472 23.76 3.74 -13.27
N ARG A 473 24.29 3.97 -12.06
CA ARG A 473 25.44 3.23 -11.50
C ARG A 473 24.96 2.08 -10.63
N LEU A 474 25.42 0.85 -10.87
CA LEU A 474 25.25 -0.28 -9.93
C LEU A 474 26.46 -0.39 -8.98
N VAL A 475 26.19 -0.56 -7.70
CA VAL A 475 27.14 -1.02 -6.68
C VAL A 475 26.73 -2.42 -6.22
N ARG A 476 27.62 -3.41 -6.42
CA ARG A 476 27.41 -4.81 -6.04
C ARG A 476 27.84 -5.08 -4.60
N ALA A 477 27.04 -4.62 -3.66
CA ALA A 477 27.23 -4.87 -2.23
C ALA A 477 25.86 -5.00 -1.55
N ALA A 478 25.82 -5.62 -0.37
CA ALA A 478 24.65 -5.55 0.48
C ALA A 478 24.69 -4.26 1.31
N LEU A 479 23.51 -3.75 1.67
CA LEU A 479 23.44 -2.76 2.74
C LEU A 479 23.97 -3.40 4.03
N GLY A 480 24.76 -2.65 4.79
CA GLY A 480 25.46 -3.12 5.98
C GLY A 480 26.90 -3.56 5.74
N ASP A 481 27.33 -3.73 4.50
CA ASP A 481 28.71 -4.13 4.19
C ASP A 481 29.74 -3.00 4.39
N LEU A 482 29.30 -1.76 4.65
CA LEU A 482 30.18 -0.59 4.73
C LEU A 482 31.07 -0.45 3.48
N SER A 483 30.52 -0.79 2.31
CA SER A 483 31.28 -0.83 1.06
C SER A 483 31.93 0.52 0.75
N GLY A 484 33.24 0.50 0.49
CA GLY A 484 34.02 1.67 0.09
C GLY A 484 33.64 2.23 -1.28
N ASP A 485 32.88 1.49 -2.09
CA ASP A 485 32.33 1.97 -3.36
C ASP A 485 31.18 2.97 -3.18
N LEU A 486 30.63 3.05 -1.97
CA LEU A 486 29.68 4.06 -1.54
C LEU A 486 30.39 5.04 -0.61
N PRO A 487 30.73 6.26 -1.07
CA PRO A 487 31.37 7.25 -0.22
C PRO A 487 30.41 7.77 0.85
N ASP A 488 30.97 8.14 2.00
CA ASP A 488 30.22 8.78 3.08
C ASP A 488 29.70 10.16 2.65
N ALA A 489 28.54 10.55 3.18
CA ALA A 489 27.85 11.81 2.92
C ALA A 489 27.70 12.13 1.42
N ALA A 490 27.43 11.11 0.61
CA ALA A 490 27.44 11.22 -0.84
C ALA A 490 26.07 11.36 -1.48
N PHE A 491 24.97 11.13 -0.77
CA PHE A 491 23.65 11.12 -1.39
C PHE A 491 22.75 12.23 -0.83
N ASP A 492 22.05 12.92 -1.72
CA ASP A 492 20.99 13.87 -1.37
C ASP A 492 19.76 13.14 -0.83
N ALA A 493 19.48 11.94 -1.36
CA ALA A 493 18.50 11.03 -0.80
C ALA A 493 18.91 9.56 -0.90
N VAL A 494 18.55 8.80 0.13
CA VAL A 494 18.66 7.34 0.18
C VAL A 494 17.26 6.73 0.25
N VAL A 495 16.91 5.91 -0.73
CA VAL A 495 15.56 5.35 -0.89
C VAL A 495 15.60 3.82 -0.90
N SER A 496 14.56 3.17 -0.37
CA SER A 496 14.33 1.75 -0.59
C SER A 496 12.85 1.47 -0.80
N VAL A 497 12.53 0.66 -1.80
CA VAL A 497 11.19 0.13 -2.02
C VAL A 497 11.23 -1.35 -1.78
N SER A 498 10.60 -1.78 -0.69
CA SER A 498 10.43 -3.19 -0.34
C SER A 498 11.72 -4.02 -0.35
N ALA A 499 12.75 -3.48 0.27
CA ALA A 499 14.04 -4.14 0.39
C ALA A 499 14.42 -4.37 1.86
N LEU A 500 14.11 -3.42 2.74
CA LEU A 500 14.58 -3.41 4.11
C LEU A 500 13.79 -4.34 5.04
N GLU A 501 12.62 -4.83 4.61
CA GLU A 501 11.86 -5.86 5.30
C GLU A 501 12.38 -7.29 5.06
N HIS A 502 13.29 -7.47 4.09
CA HIS A 502 13.83 -8.78 3.74
C HIS A 502 15.22 -9.03 4.32
N VAL A 503 15.67 -8.16 5.23
CA VAL A 503 16.97 -8.32 5.89
C VAL A 503 16.94 -9.44 6.93
N PRO A 504 18.08 -10.12 7.17
CA PRO A 504 18.19 -11.12 8.23
C PRO A 504 17.71 -10.61 9.59
N GLU A 505 17.04 -11.48 10.34
CA GLU A 505 16.55 -11.22 11.70
C GLU A 505 17.71 -11.32 12.72
N ASP A 506 18.73 -10.49 12.53
CA ASP A 506 19.98 -10.47 13.29
C ASP A 506 20.33 -9.03 13.73
N PRO A 507 20.45 -8.75 15.04
CA PRO A 507 20.82 -7.43 15.56
C PRO A 507 22.15 -6.88 15.07
N ASP A 508 23.14 -7.72 14.78
CA ASP A 508 24.42 -7.25 14.24
C ASP A 508 24.26 -6.76 12.80
N VAL A 509 23.45 -7.47 12.02
CA VAL A 509 23.04 -7.03 10.68
C VAL A 509 22.29 -5.70 10.79
N TRP A 510 21.34 -5.55 11.71
CA TRP A 510 20.59 -4.30 11.88
C TRP A 510 21.48 -3.11 12.26
N ARG A 511 22.48 -3.32 13.13
CA ARG A 511 23.47 -2.30 13.46
C ARG A 511 24.26 -1.87 12.23
N ALA A 512 24.75 -2.84 11.46
CA ALA A 512 25.52 -2.59 10.25
C ALA A 512 24.67 -1.83 9.20
N LEU A 513 23.43 -2.25 8.97
CA LEU A 513 22.47 -1.58 8.09
C LEU A 513 22.23 -0.13 8.51
N ALA A 514 21.98 0.12 9.80
CA ALA A 514 21.76 1.47 10.31
C ALA A 514 23.03 2.34 10.27
N ALA A 515 24.22 1.76 10.41
CA ALA A 515 25.49 2.47 10.23
C ALA A 515 25.69 2.90 8.77
N ASP A 516 25.38 2.03 7.81
CA ASP A 516 25.35 2.39 6.39
C ASP A 516 24.32 3.51 6.15
N LEU A 517 23.08 3.38 6.62
CA LEU A 517 22.09 4.44 6.45
C LEU A 517 22.58 5.78 7.03
N ALA A 518 23.13 5.79 8.24
CA ALA A 518 23.62 7.00 8.90
C ALA A 518 24.77 7.69 8.15
N ARG A 519 25.63 6.94 7.43
CA ARG A 519 26.78 7.51 6.72
C ARG A 519 26.47 7.91 5.28
N LEU A 520 25.48 7.31 4.62
CA LEU A 520 25.27 7.45 3.17
C LEU A 520 24.71 8.81 2.77
N ALA A 521 23.72 9.31 3.51
CA ALA A 521 23.11 10.61 3.24
C ALA A 521 24.02 11.75 3.68
N ARG A 522 24.11 12.81 2.86
CA ARG A 522 24.85 14.03 3.23
C ARG A 522 24.08 14.83 4.30
N PRO A 523 24.75 15.73 5.03
CA PRO A 523 24.06 16.73 5.84
C PRO A 523 23.03 17.52 5.00
N GLY A 524 21.81 17.64 5.52
CA GLY A 524 20.63 18.18 4.86
C GLY A 524 20.00 17.27 3.81
N GLY A 525 20.52 16.06 3.62
CA GLY A 525 19.90 14.99 2.83
C GLY A 525 18.86 14.22 3.64
N PHE A 526 18.17 13.29 3.00
CA PHE A 526 17.10 12.53 3.65
C PHE A 526 17.02 11.06 3.25
N HIS A 527 16.25 10.32 4.00
CA HIS A 527 15.93 8.92 3.82
C HIS A 527 14.44 8.74 3.53
N LEU A 528 14.13 7.82 2.61
CA LEU A 528 12.77 7.42 2.31
C LEU A 528 12.69 5.90 2.14
N HIS A 529 12.09 5.22 3.11
CA HIS A 529 12.06 3.75 3.13
C HIS A 529 10.62 3.26 3.19
N LEU A 530 10.22 2.48 2.19
CA LEU A 530 8.86 1.96 2.04
C LEU A 530 8.87 0.45 2.28
N PHE A 531 8.25 0.04 3.39
CA PHE A 531 8.20 -1.33 3.89
C PHE A 531 6.87 -1.99 3.53
N ASP A 532 6.91 -3.25 3.12
CA ASP A 532 5.72 -4.09 3.11
C ASP A 532 5.35 -4.53 4.54
N VAL A 533 4.12 -4.23 4.93
CA VAL A 533 3.53 -4.71 6.19
C VAL A 533 2.24 -5.44 5.88
N VAL A 534 2.00 -6.57 6.54
CA VAL A 534 0.87 -7.45 6.23
C VAL A 534 -0.13 -7.48 7.37
N ASP A 535 -1.30 -6.91 7.16
CA ASP A 535 -2.43 -6.99 8.09
C ASP A 535 -2.99 -8.42 8.11
N LYS A 536 -2.83 -9.13 9.22
CA LYS A 536 -3.32 -10.50 9.43
C LYS A 536 -4.37 -10.52 10.53
N PRO A 537 -5.25 -11.54 10.56
CA PRO A 537 -6.22 -11.68 11.63
C PRO A 537 -5.59 -11.59 13.03
N ASP A 538 -4.39 -12.16 13.19
CA ASP A 538 -3.60 -12.32 14.41
C ASP A 538 -2.80 -11.07 14.82
N GLY A 539 -2.68 -10.09 13.92
CA GLY A 539 -1.89 -8.88 14.10
C GLY A 539 -1.05 -8.55 12.86
N PRO A 540 -0.68 -7.29 12.61
CA PRO A 540 0.15 -6.92 11.47
C PRO A 540 1.56 -7.55 11.56
N TRP A 541 2.05 -8.08 10.44
CA TRP A 541 3.40 -8.61 10.28
C TRP A 541 4.31 -7.61 9.57
N THR A 542 5.49 -7.36 10.13
CA THR A 542 6.61 -6.59 9.54
C THR A 542 7.94 -7.21 10.00
N SER A 543 9.04 -6.97 9.27
CA SER A 543 10.40 -7.27 9.75
C SER A 543 10.72 -6.53 11.06
N SER A 544 11.55 -7.14 11.92
CA SER A 544 12.02 -6.50 13.15
C SER A 544 12.95 -5.31 12.91
N PHE A 545 13.48 -5.15 11.69
CA PHE A 545 14.33 -4.02 11.35
C PHE A 545 13.58 -2.69 11.33
N LEU A 546 12.29 -2.67 10.93
CA LEU A 546 11.48 -1.45 10.94
C LEU A 546 11.29 -0.90 12.38
N PRO A 547 10.84 -1.70 13.36
CA PRO A 547 10.81 -1.28 14.77
C PRO A 547 12.17 -0.82 15.31
N TYR A 548 13.26 -1.49 14.94
CA TYR A 548 14.62 -1.09 15.31
C TYR A 548 14.98 0.29 14.76
N LEU A 549 14.71 0.54 13.49
CA LEU A 549 14.96 1.82 12.85
C LEU A 549 14.11 2.93 13.46
N LEU A 550 12.83 2.69 13.74
CA LEU A 550 11.97 3.63 14.45
C LEU A 550 12.50 3.97 15.85
N ALA A 551 13.02 2.99 16.58
CA ALA A 551 13.63 3.23 17.88
C ALA A 551 14.94 4.04 17.77
N ARG A 552 15.78 3.77 16.75
CA ARG A 552 16.98 4.58 16.45
C ARG A 552 16.66 6.05 16.15
N LEU A 553 15.48 6.31 15.58
CA LEU A 553 14.97 7.65 15.31
C LEU A 553 14.23 8.27 16.50
N GLY A 554 14.09 7.58 17.64
CA GLY A 554 13.30 8.04 18.79
C GLY A 554 11.79 8.06 18.55
N ARG A 555 11.30 7.30 17.55
CA ARG A 555 9.93 7.30 17.02
C ARG A 555 9.18 6.00 17.33
N GLN A 556 9.49 5.33 18.44
CA GLN A 556 8.83 4.06 18.81
C GLN A 556 7.30 4.17 18.99
N GLY A 557 6.79 5.36 19.36
CA GLY A 557 5.35 5.59 19.51
C GLY A 557 4.55 5.40 18.22
N GLU A 558 5.20 5.46 17.06
CA GLU A 558 4.56 5.27 15.75
C GLU A 558 4.03 3.86 15.56
N LEU A 559 4.59 2.87 16.26
CA LEU A 559 4.16 1.48 16.20
C LEU A 559 2.72 1.29 16.71
N THR A 560 2.26 2.15 17.62
CA THR A 560 0.88 2.11 18.13
C THR A 560 -0.17 2.49 17.08
N SER A 561 0.23 3.18 16.01
CA SER A 561 -0.67 3.58 14.93
C SER A 561 -0.97 2.47 13.92
N PHE A 562 -0.21 1.36 13.93
CA PHE A 562 -0.52 0.17 13.11
C PHE A 562 -1.90 -0.41 13.40
N ALA A 563 -2.28 -0.49 14.68
CA ALA A 563 -3.56 -1.03 15.12
C ALA A 563 -4.73 -0.06 14.91
N ALA A 564 -4.48 1.25 14.93
CA ALA A 564 -5.50 2.28 14.69
C ALA A 564 -5.83 2.44 13.19
N ALA A 565 -4.86 2.17 12.32
CA ALA A 565 -5.02 2.30 10.88
C ALA A 565 -6.02 1.27 10.27
N THR A 566 -6.21 0.08 10.88
CA THR A 566 -7.06 -1.04 10.35
C THR A 566 -8.53 -0.69 10.21
N ALA A 567 -8.96 0.35 10.90
CA ALA A 567 -10.33 0.84 10.86
C ALA A 567 -10.58 1.93 9.80
N ASP A 568 -9.55 2.46 9.14
CA ASP A 568 -9.71 3.55 8.17
C ASP A 568 -10.25 3.03 6.82
N PRO A 569 -11.45 3.44 6.36
CA PRO A 569 -11.99 3.03 5.06
C PRO A 569 -11.14 3.50 3.88
N ASP A 570 -10.34 4.55 4.07
CA ASP A 570 -9.39 5.07 3.09
C ASP A 570 -8.09 4.26 3.06
N TRP A 571 -7.91 3.24 3.91
CA TRP A 571 -6.74 2.40 3.87
C TRP A 571 -6.64 1.63 2.54
N HIS A 572 -5.51 1.78 1.86
CA HIS A 572 -5.10 0.97 0.73
C HIS A 572 -4.32 -0.29 1.14
N HIS A 573 -4.81 -1.45 0.72
CA HIS A 573 -4.12 -2.73 0.80
C HIS A 573 -4.00 -3.36 -0.60
N LEU A 574 -2.99 -4.23 -0.76
CA LEU A 574 -2.87 -5.16 -1.88
C LEU A 574 -4.17 -5.95 -2.04
N SER A 575 -4.77 -5.85 -3.22
CA SER A 575 -5.99 -6.58 -3.53
C SER A 575 -5.74 -8.09 -3.62
N ARG A 576 -6.77 -8.90 -3.34
CA ARG A 576 -6.70 -10.36 -3.51
C ARG A 576 -6.27 -10.76 -4.92
N ALA A 577 -6.83 -10.11 -5.93
CA ALA A 577 -6.51 -10.39 -7.34
C ALA A 577 -5.04 -10.04 -7.66
N ALA A 578 -4.54 -8.92 -7.15
CA ALA A 578 -3.14 -8.54 -7.31
C ALA A 578 -2.20 -9.53 -6.59
N TYR A 579 -2.57 -9.97 -5.38
CA TYR A 579 -1.84 -10.99 -4.64
C TYR A 579 -1.78 -12.32 -5.40
N GLU A 580 -2.94 -12.84 -5.82
CA GLU A 580 -3.03 -14.14 -6.52
C GLU A 580 -2.22 -14.15 -7.82
N ARG A 581 -2.15 -13.00 -8.51
CA ARG A 581 -1.36 -12.85 -9.74
C ARG A 581 0.15 -12.74 -9.46
N ASN A 582 0.54 -11.88 -8.53
CA ASN A 582 1.93 -11.40 -8.43
C ASN A 582 2.70 -12.06 -7.27
N TRP A 583 2.02 -12.38 -6.16
CA TRP A 583 2.67 -12.78 -4.90
C TRP A 583 2.43 -14.24 -4.55
N LEU A 584 1.28 -14.81 -4.92
CA LEU A 584 0.98 -16.23 -4.69
C LEU A 584 2.01 -17.17 -5.36
N PRO A 585 2.47 -16.95 -6.61
CA PRO A 585 3.49 -17.81 -7.22
C PRO A 585 4.83 -17.81 -6.46
N VAL A 586 5.09 -16.73 -5.71
CA VAL A 586 6.34 -16.51 -4.97
C VAL A 586 6.24 -17.04 -3.54
N THR A 587 5.16 -16.68 -2.86
CA THR A 587 4.96 -16.96 -1.44
C THR A 587 4.45 -18.38 -1.22
N GLY A 588 3.69 -18.95 -2.16
CA GLY A 588 3.04 -20.25 -2.02
C GLY A 588 1.94 -20.29 -0.95
N VAL A 589 1.55 -19.16 -0.37
CA VAL A 589 0.57 -19.07 0.72
C VAL A 589 -0.78 -18.60 0.16
N PRO A 590 -1.93 -19.20 0.54
CA PRO A 590 -3.24 -18.68 0.14
C PRO A 590 -3.49 -17.27 0.72
N PHE A 591 -4.13 -16.37 -0.03
CA PHE A 591 -4.40 -14.98 0.39
C PHE A 591 -5.04 -14.88 1.79
N ALA A 592 -5.96 -15.79 2.12
CA ALA A 592 -6.62 -15.83 3.42
C ALA A 592 -5.66 -16.06 4.60
N ASN A 593 -4.56 -16.76 4.37
CA ASN A 593 -3.52 -17.05 5.37
C ASN A 593 -2.35 -16.05 5.28
N PHE A 594 -2.17 -15.43 4.12
CA PHE A 594 -1.15 -14.42 3.93
C PHE A 594 -1.55 -13.12 4.63
N GLY A 595 -2.79 -12.67 4.47
CA GLY A 595 -3.28 -11.38 4.97
C GLY A 595 -3.25 -10.28 3.91
N ARG A 596 -3.54 -9.04 4.33
CA ARG A 596 -3.68 -7.87 3.47
C ARG A 596 -2.44 -6.99 3.58
N ALA A 597 -1.53 -7.09 2.61
CA ALA A 597 -0.33 -6.26 2.56
C ALA A 597 -0.65 -4.78 2.32
N PHE A 598 0.06 -3.86 2.97
CA PHE A 598 -0.01 -2.41 2.77
C PHE A 598 1.39 -1.81 2.96
N SER A 599 1.58 -0.53 2.62
CA SER A 599 2.90 0.12 2.68
C SER A 599 3.02 0.95 3.93
N TRP A 600 4.07 0.72 4.70
CA TRP A 600 4.51 1.61 5.77
C TRP A 600 5.72 2.41 5.30
N ASN A 601 5.59 3.73 5.32
CA ASN A 601 6.52 4.64 4.68
C ASN A 601 7.19 5.48 5.74
N LEU A 602 8.52 5.45 5.75
CA LEU A 602 9.35 6.12 6.71
C LEU A 602 10.19 7.18 6.01
N PHE A 603 10.04 8.44 6.45
CA PHE A 603 10.85 9.57 6.03
C PHE A 603 11.59 10.14 7.25
N PHE A 604 12.87 10.45 7.10
CA PHE A 604 13.68 11.16 8.10
C PHE A 604 14.88 11.85 7.44
N THR A 605 15.40 12.93 8.03
CA THR A 605 16.63 13.57 7.56
C THR A 605 17.87 12.80 8.03
N ALA A 606 19.00 13.02 7.36
CA ALA A 606 20.27 12.37 7.73
C ALA A 606 20.64 12.60 9.22
N GLU A 607 20.31 13.78 9.76
CA GLU A 607 20.60 14.16 11.14
C GLU A 607 19.75 13.42 12.18
N GLU A 608 18.55 12.96 11.81
CA GLU A 608 17.69 12.20 12.71
C GLU A 608 18.28 10.81 13.02
N LEU A 609 19.10 10.27 12.12
CA LEU A 609 19.77 8.98 12.28
C LEU A 609 21.26 9.18 12.57
N ALA A 610 21.58 9.57 13.80
CA ALA A 610 22.98 9.76 14.21
C ALA A 610 23.80 8.44 14.13
N PRO A 611 25.09 8.51 13.72
CA PRO A 611 26.03 7.40 13.86
C PRO A 611 26.11 6.96 15.32
N GLU A 612 26.14 5.65 15.57
CA GLU A 612 26.33 5.13 16.93
C GLU A 612 27.74 5.49 17.44
N ALA A 613 27.85 5.87 18.72
CA ALA A 613 29.14 5.87 19.42
C ALA A 613 29.66 4.42 19.49
N GLU A 614 31.00 4.23 19.48
CA GLU A 614 31.66 2.91 19.44
C GLU A 614 30.92 1.85 20.29
N ALA A 615 30.55 0.76 19.62
CA ALA A 615 29.62 -0.24 20.13
C ALA A 615 30.12 -0.94 21.41
N VAL A 616 29.25 -1.04 22.41
CA VAL A 616 29.32 -2.11 23.42
C VAL A 616 28.53 -3.30 22.88
N PRO A 617 29.15 -4.47 22.66
CA PRO A 617 28.45 -5.64 22.14
C PRO A 617 27.27 -6.03 23.03
N GLY A 618 26.08 -6.16 22.43
CA GLY A 618 24.96 -6.93 22.99
C GLY A 618 23.76 -6.16 23.60
N HIS A 619 23.79 -4.84 23.79
CA HIS A 619 22.70 -4.14 24.53
C HIS A 619 22.36 -2.72 24.01
N ALA A 620 22.12 -2.54 22.72
CA ALA A 620 21.59 -1.26 22.21
C ALA A 620 20.09 -1.11 22.56
N PRO A 621 19.63 -0.02 23.22
CA PRO A 621 18.22 0.20 23.59
C PRO A 621 17.24 0.06 22.42
N ALA A 622 17.66 0.43 21.20
CA ALA A 622 16.84 0.30 20.00
C ALA A 622 16.56 -1.17 19.61
N VAL A 623 17.49 -2.10 19.86
CA VAL A 623 17.30 -3.54 19.61
C VAL A 623 16.30 -4.13 20.60
N LEU A 624 16.34 -3.70 21.86
CA LEU A 624 15.40 -4.14 22.90
C LEU A 624 13.99 -3.62 22.58
N LEU A 625 13.87 -2.33 22.24
CA LEU A 625 12.60 -1.72 21.82
C LEU A 625 12.02 -2.37 20.56
N ALA A 626 12.85 -2.75 19.59
CA ALA A 626 12.41 -3.47 18.41
C ALA A 626 11.78 -4.84 18.77
N ARG A 627 12.43 -5.57 19.67
CA ARG A 627 11.94 -6.87 20.17
C ARG A 627 10.62 -6.71 20.93
N ASP A 628 10.48 -5.65 21.72
CA ASP A 628 9.26 -5.34 22.48
C ASP A 628 8.11 -4.88 21.56
N ALA A 629 8.41 -4.16 20.49
CA ALA A 629 7.47 -3.71 19.48
C ALA A 629 6.93 -4.84 18.61
N VAL A 630 7.78 -5.79 18.20
CA VAL A 630 7.35 -7.03 17.52
C VAL A 630 6.42 -7.84 18.42
N SER A 631 6.67 -7.82 19.73
CA SER A 631 5.79 -8.38 20.74
C SER A 631 4.46 -7.60 20.89
N ALA A 632 4.48 -6.26 20.76
CA ALA A 632 3.30 -5.39 20.84
C ALA A 632 2.41 -5.38 19.59
N LEU A 633 2.94 -5.71 18.40
CA LEU A 633 2.21 -5.80 17.13
C LEU A 633 1.41 -7.10 16.95
N GLY A 634 1.34 -7.99 17.95
CA GLY A 634 0.47 -9.17 17.90
C GLY A 634 1.09 -10.43 17.29
N LEU A 635 2.32 -10.76 17.68
CA LEU A 635 2.67 -12.18 17.86
C LEU A 635 2.72 -12.43 19.37
N PRO A 636 1.58 -12.64 20.08
CA PRO A 636 0.73 -13.85 19.93
C PRO A 636 -0.82 -13.64 20.14
N GLU A 637 -1.63 -14.54 19.58
CA GLU A 637 -3.12 -14.64 19.63
C GLU A 637 -3.85 -14.35 20.97
N ILE A 638 -3.16 -14.36 22.11
CA ILE A 638 -3.81 -14.23 23.41
C ILE A 638 -4.42 -12.85 23.71
N LEU A 639 -3.84 -11.77 23.22
CA LEU A 639 -4.30 -10.42 23.56
C LEU A 639 -5.76 -10.14 23.14
N LYS A 640 -6.32 -10.97 22.24
CA LYS A 640 -7.73 -10.93 21.82
C LYS A 640 -8.71 -11.52 22.84
N ARG A 641 -8.25 -12.36 23.77
CA ARG A 641 -9.10 -12.99 24.80
C ARG A 641 -9.32 -12.01 25.95
N THR A 642 -10.29 -11.10 25.79
CA THR A 642 -10.70 -10.17 26.84
C THR A 642 -11.98 -10.64 27.57
N PRO A 643 -12.08 -10.41 28.90
CA PRO A 643 -11.06 -9.79 29.74
C PRO A 643 -9.91 -10.76 30.06
N LEU A 644 -8.68 -10.24 30.00
CA LEU A 644 -7.50 -10.97 30.48
C LEU A 644 -7.58 -11.12 32.01
N PRO A 645 -7.16 -12.26 32.58
CA PRO A 645 -7.21 -12.47 34.01
C PRO A 645 -6.25 -11.50 34.72
N ALA A 646 -6.71 -10.81 35.77
CA ALA A 646 -5.81 -9.99 36.56
C ALA A 646 -4.77 -10.85 37.29
N ILE A 647 -3.53 -10.37 37.34
CA ILE A 647 -2.40 -11.08 37.95
C ILE A 647 -1.85 -10.22 39.08
N ARG A 648 -1.74 -10.80 40.27
CA ARG A 648 -0.98 -10.22 41.40
C ARG A 648 0.42 -10.82 41.40
N LEU A 649 1.42 -9.99 41.16
CA LEU A 649 2.83 -10.39 41.29
C LEU A 649 3.47 -9.67 42.47
N VAL A 650 4.28 -10.38 43.25
CA VAL A 650 5.01 -9.84 44.39
C VAL A 650 6.51 -10.01 44.20
N THR A 651 7.30 -9.00 44.56
CA THR A 651 8.76 -9.12 44.63
C THR A 651 9.26 -8.80 46.04
N PRO A 652 9.69 -9.81 46.82
CA PRO A 652 10.40 -9.59 48.06
C PRO A 652 11.84 -9.15 47.78
N SER A 653 12.33 -8.15 48.50
CA SER A 653 13.69 -7.64 48.34
C SER A 653 14.37 -7.42 49.69
N LEU A 654 15.64 -7.79 49.81
CA LEU A 654 16.51 -7.45 50.92
C LEU A 654 17.96 -7.48 50.46
N ASN A 655 18.61 -6.32 50.39
CA ASN A 655 19.96 -6.11 49.90
C ASN A 655 20.22 -6.75 48.53
N GLN A 656 19.40 -6.38 47.54
CA GLN A 656 19.48 -6.90 46.17
C GLN A 656 19.72 -5.81 45.12
N ALA A 657 20.29 -4.66 45.49
CA ALA A 657 20.50 -3.53 44.59
C ALA A 657 21.21 -3.90 43.26
N PRO A 658 22.19 -4.83 43.23
CA PRO A 658 22.83 -5.23 41.98
C PRO A 658 21.89 -5.88 40.96
N PHE A 659 20.79 -6.49 41.41
CA PHE A 659 19.93 -7.33 40.59
C PHE A 659 18.49 -6.81 40.48
N LEU A 660 18.05 -6.06 41.49
CA LEU A 660 16.67 -5.62 41.68
C LEU A 660 16.19 -4.75 40.52
N ALA A 661 17.01 -3.84 39.99
CA ALA A 661 16.61 -3.01 38.87
C ALA A 661 16.20 -3.85 37.65
N ALA A 662 16.99 -4.87 37.31
CA ALA A 662 16.70 -5.78 36.20
C ALA A 662 15.49 -6.68 36.49
N ALA A 663 15.33 -7.15 37.73
CA ALA A 663 14.16 -7.94 38.12
C ALA A 663 12.87 -7.13 37.97
N LEU A 664 12.83 -5.89 38.51
CA LEU A 664 11.68 -4.99 38.39
C LEU A 664 11.39 -4.62 36.94
N ASP A 665 12.43 -4.33 36.15
CA ASP A 665 12.31 -4.02 34.72
C ASP A 665 11.75 -5.21 33.93
N SER A 666 12.18 -6.44 34.22
CA SER A 666 11.66 -7.66 33.55
C SER A 666 10.16 -7.91 33.77
N VAL A 667 9.60 -7.34 34.85
CA VAL A 667 8.16 -7.40 35.15
C VAL A 667 7.43 -6.22 34.52
N LEU A 668 7.95 -5.00 34.70
CA LEU A 668 7.29 -3.77 34.22
C LEU A 668 7.28 -3.68 32.69
N SER A 669 8.35 -4.13 32.03
CA SER A 669 8.45 -4.18 30.56
C SER A 669 7.47 -5.14 29.90
N GLN A 670 6.83 -6.04 30.67
CA GLN A 670 5.78 -6.93 30.16
C GLN A 670 4.54 -6.18 29.70
N ASN A 671 4.32 -4.93 30.18
CA ASN A 671 3.17 -4.10 29.85
C ASN A 671 1.81 -4.83 29.98
N TYR A 672 1.70 -5.77 30.94
CA TYR A 672 0.49 -6.58 31.11
C TYR A 672 -0.65 -5.73 31.69
N PRO A 673 -1.79 -5.58 31.00
CA PRO A 673 -2.77 -4.53 31.29
C PRO A 673 -3.52 -4.70 32.61
N ALA A 674 -3.58 -5.93 33.14
CA ALA A 674 -4.27 -6.26 34.39
C ALA A 674 -3.30 -6.71 35.50
N LEU A 675 -2.07 -6.18 35.49
CA LEU A 675 -1.04 -6.48 36.50
C LEU A 675 -1.22 -5.61 37.75
N SER A 676 -1.31 -6.27 38.91
CA SER A 676 -1.15 -5.63 40.21
C SER A 676 0.21 -6.02 40.77
N TYR A 677 1.20 -5.13 40.65
CA TYR A 677 2.59 -5.44 41.02
C TYR A 677 3.00 -4.82 42.37
N VAL A 678 3.55 -5.63 43.27
CA VAL A 678 3.93 -5.19 44.62
C VAL A 678 5.34 -5.56 45.00
N VAL A 679 6.05 -4.58 45.55
CA VAL A 679 7.45 -4.76 45.95
C VAL A 679 7.59 -4.50 47.45
N LEU A 680 8.08 -5.49 48.18
CA LEU A 680 8.23 -5.40 49.63
C LEU A 680 9.70 -5.55 50.00
N ASP A 681 10.29 -4.43 50.39
CA ASP A 681 11.67 -4.36 50.86
C ASP A 681 11.75 -4.52 52.37
N GLY A 682 12.57 -5.48 52.81
CA GLY A 682 12.82 -5.85 54.20
C GLY A 682 13.79 -4.93 54.94
N GLY A 683 13.93 -3.68 54.49
CA GLY A 683 14.81 -2.68 55.09
C GLY A 683 16.24 -2.71 54.53
N SER A 684 16.37 -2.76 53.21
CA SER A 684 17.68 -2.80 52.54
C SER A 684 18.54 -1.56 52.83
N THR A 685 19.85 -1.77 52.92
CA THR A 685 20.87 -0.74 53.17
C THR A 685 21.79 -0.49 51.98
N ASP A 686 21.59 -1.19 50.86
CA ASP A 686 22.49 -1.22 49.71
C ASP A 686 22.04 -0.35 48.51
N GLY A 687 21.01 0.48 48.71
CA GLY A 687 20.42 1.31 47.67
C GLY A 687 19.15 0.73 47.03
N SER A 688 18.74 -0.50 47.37
CA SER A 688 17.50 -1.12 46.87
C SER A 688 16.25 -0.25 47.12
N ALA A 689 16.13 0.34 48.31
CA ALA A 689 15.01 1.23 48.63
C ALA A 689 14.91 2.45 47.69
N GLY A 690 16.05 2.97 47.21
CA GLY A 690 16.08 4.05 46.24
C GLY A 690 15.60 3.62 44.85
N ILE A 691 15.96 2.40 44.43
CA ILE A 691 15.50 1.79 43.17
C ILE A 691 13.97 1.63 43.21
N ILE A 692 13.43 1.07 44.30
CA ILE A 692 11.99 0.83 44.45
C ILE A 692 11.21 2.15 44.49
N ARG A 693 11.69 3.13 45.25
CA ARG A 693 11.02 4.44 45.38
C ARG A 693 10.85 5.13 44.03
N ARG A 694 11.87 5.07 43.17
CA ARG A 694 11.82 5.65 41.82
C ARG A 694 10.77 4.98 40.93
N LEU A 695 10.56 3.69 41.11
CA LEU A 695 9.55 2.92 40.36
C LEU A 695 8.18 2.91 41.02
N GLY A 696 8.04 3.50 42.22
CA GLY A 696 6.81 3.54 43.01
C GLY A 696 5.53 3.90 42.22
N PRO A 697 5.54 4.89 41.31
CA PRO A 697 4.36 5.22 40.49
C PRO A 697 3.87 4.10 39.57
N HIS A 698 4.71 3.12 39.26
CA HIS A 698 4.40 1.97 38.40
C HIS A 698 4.02 0.71 39.20
N LEU A 699 4.00 0.80 40.53
CA LEU A 699 3.67 -0.32 41.42
C LEU A 699 2.29 -0.11 42.01
N ALA A 700 1.53 -1.20 42.18
CA ALA A 700 0.25 -1.15 42.89
C ALA A 700 0.45 -0.75 44.37
N SER A 701 1.56 -1.18 44.97
CA SER A 701 2.04 -0.71 46.27
C SER A 701 3.48 -1.13 46.49
N TRP A 702 4.21 -0.41 47.35
CA TRP A 702 5.51 -0.85 47.84
C TRP A 702 5.75 -0.42 49.28
N ARG A 703 6.64 -1.12 49.98
CA ARG A 703 7.13 -0.71 51.31
C ARG A 703 8.64 -0.96 51.42
N SER A 704 9.30 -0.21 52.30
CA SER A 704 10.69 -0.43 52.70
C SER A 704 10.80 -0.26 54.21
N ARG A 705 10.92 -1.37 54.94
CA ARG A 705 11.11 -1.43 56.41
C ARG A 705 11.59 -2.83 56.81
N PRO A 706 12.29 -2.98 57.96
CA PRO A 706 12.59 -4.29 58.52
C PRO A 706 11.36 -5.19 58.59
N ASP A 707 11.48 -6.44 58.17
CA ASP A 707 10.41 -7.42 58.20
C ASP A 707 10.89 -8.81 58.68
N ALA A 708 9.96 -9.76 58.73
CA ALA A 708 10.20 -11.11 59.22
C ALA A 708 10.84 -12.06 58.16
N GLY A 709 11.34 -11.51 57.05
CA GLY A 709 12.03 -12.24 56.00
C GLY A 709 11.20 -12.53 54.75
N HIS A 710 11.78 -13.32 53.85
CA HIS A 710 11.32 -13.53 52.47
C HIS A 710 9.85 -13.97 52.39
N TYR A 711 9.51 -15.15 52.93
CA TYR A 711 8.17 -15.71 52.79
C TYR A 711 7.07 -14.91 53.49
N PRO A 712 7.29 -14.33 54.69
CA PRO A 712 6.37 -13.36 55.27
C PRO A 712 6.11 -12.15 54.37
N ALA A 713 7.15 -11.61 53.70
CA ALA A 713 6.97 -10.54 52.73
C ALA A 713 6.11 -10.99 51.54
N VAL A 714 6.36 -12.17 50.95
CA VAL A 714 5.50 -12.71 49.87
C VAL A 714 4.05 -12.84 50.32
N ALA A 715 3.80 -13.41 51.50
CA ALA A 715 2.45 -13.56 52.03
C ALA A 715 1.75 -12.21 52.28
N GLU A 716 2.46 -11.22 52.82
CA GLU A 716 1.97 -9.85 52.99
C GLU A 716 1.62 -9.21 51.63
N GLY A 717 2.47 -9.40 50.62
CA GLY A 717 2.24 -8.84 49.28
C GLY A 717 1.06 -9.48 48.56
N LEU A 718 0.78 -10.76 48.82
CA LEU A 718 -0.38 -11.46 48.26
C LEU A 718 -1.67 -11.19 49.05
N ALA A 719 -1.58 -10.76 50.30
CA ALA A 719 -2.73 -10.45 51.13
C ALA A 719 -3.58 -9.31 50.53
N GLY A 720 -4.91 -9.43 50.65
CA GLY A 720 -5.85 -8.39 50.23
C GLY A 720 -5.99 -8.19 48.71
N SER A 721 -5.35 -9.02 47.87
CA SER A 721 -5.50 -8.96 46.41
C SER A 721 -6.80 -9.61 45.94
N ASP A 722 -7.50 -8.96 45.00
CA ASP A 722 -8.65 -9.52 44.27
C ASP A 722 -8.31 -10.16 42.92
N ALA A 723 -7.04 -10.11 42.52
CA ALA A 723 -6.58 -10.78 41.31
C ALA A 723 -6.86 -12.30 41.39
N PRO A 724 -7.47 -12.93 40.35
CA PRO A 724 -7.71 -14.36 40.32
C PRO A 724 -6.43 -15.19 40.24
N LEU A 725 -5.36 -14.62 39.68
CA LEU A 725 -4.05 -15.27 39.54
C LEU A 725 -3.01 -14.55 40.40
N CYS A 726 -2.11 -15.34 40.98
CA CYS A 726 -1.05 -14.91 41.87
C CYS A 726 0.29 -15.53 41.46
N GLY A 727 1.38 -14.83 41.75
CA GLY A 727 2.74 -15.32 41.64
C GLY A 727 3.70 -14.41 42.41
N TRP A 728 4.96 -14.79 42.47
CA TRP A 728 6.01 -13.90 42.95
C TRP A 728 7.28 -14.05 42.11
N LEU A 729 8.16 -13.05 42.16
CA LEU A 729 9.46 -13.07 41.51
C LEU A 729 10.50 -12.55 42.49
N ASN A 730 11.54 -13.33 42.77
CA ASN A 730 12.61 -12.87 43.67
C ASN A 730 13.38 -11.70 43.05
N ALA A 731 13.88 -10.81 43.90
CA ALA A 731 14.58 -9.60 43.47
C ALA A 731 15.88 -9.86 42.68
N ASP A 732 16.37 -11.10 42.67
CA ASP A 732 17.52 -11.53 41.89
C ASP A 732 17.17 -12.32 40.62
N ASP A 733 15.92 -12.72 40.40
CA ASP A 733 15.48 -13.51 39.23
C ASP A 733 14.90 -12.64 38.10
N LEU A 734 14.57 -13.27 36.95
CA LEU A 734 14.01 -12.60 35.78
C LEU A 734 12.79 -13.31 35.21
N LEU A 735 11.82 -12.53 34.74
CA LEU A 735 10.84 -13.01 33.77
C LEU A 735 11.39 -12.97 32.34
N HIS A 736 11.01 -13.94 31.53
CA HIS A 736 11.20 -13.90 30.08
C HIS A 736 10.23 -12.90 29.44
N PRO A 737 10.53 -12.41 28.22
CA PRO A 737 9.58 -11.60 27.46
C PRO A 737 8.21 -12.28 27.33
N GLN A 738 7.14 -11.50 27.46
CA GLN A 738 5.73 -11.93 27.40
C GLN A 738 5.32 -13.00 28.42
N ALA A 739 6.07 -13.21 29.50
CA ALA A 739 5.78 -14.20 30.54
C ALA A 739 4.36 -14.10 31.07
N LEU A 740 3.90 -12.89 31.43
CA LEU A 740 2.57 -12.70 32.02
C LEU A 740 1.43 -12.99 31.02
N LEU A 741 1.65 -12.74 29.73
CA LEU A 741 0.72 -13.14 28.67
C LEU A 741 0.68 -14.65 28.52
N LYS A 742 1.83 -15.33 28.48
CA LYS A 742 1.89 -16.80 28.43
C LYS A 742 1.21 -17.46 29.64
N VAL A 743 1.35 -16.85 30.83
CA VAL A 743 0.64 -17.26 32.05
C VAL A 743 -0.86 -17.12 31.86
N ALA A 744 -1.34 -15.96 31.41
CA ALA A 744 -2.75 -15.75 31.11
C ALA A 744 -3.28 -16.79 30.10
N ASP A 745 -2.47 -17.16 29.11
CA ASP A 745 -2.85 -18.14 28.07
C ASP A 745 -3.11 -19.50 28.62
N ALA A 746 -2.21 -19.95 29.48
CA ALA A 746 -2.34 -21.25 30.10
C ALA A 746 -3.65 -21.37 30.91
N PHE A 747 -3.98 -20.34 31.69
CA PHE A 747 -5.22 -20.34 32.49
C PHE A 747 -6.49 -20.11 31.67
N LEU A 748 -6.42 -19.35 30.57
CA LEU A 748 -7.57 -19.17 29.68
C LEU A 748 -7.81 -20.39 28.79
N SER A 749 -6.74 -21.06 28.36
CA SER A 749 -6.80 -22.25 27.52
C SER A 749 -7.17 -23.52 28.30
N ASP A 750 -6.80 -23.59 29.58
CA ASP A 750 -7.28 -24.62 30.52
C ASP A 750 -7.86 -23.95 31.78
N PRO A 751 -9.17 -23.59 31.77
CA PRO A 751 -9.83 -23.03 32.96
C PRO A 751 -9.87 -23.97 34.17
N SER A 752 -9.57 -25.27 33.98
CA SER A 752 -9.42 -26.22 35.09
C SER A 752 -8.06 -26.13 35.76
N ALA A 753 -7.06 -25.49 35.13
CA ALA A 753 -5.75 -25.29 35.71
C ALA A 753 -5.86 -24.37 36.93
N ARG A 754 -5.31 -24.83 38.05
CA ARG A 754 -5.30 -24.08 39.32
C ARG A 754 -3.92 -23.58 39.69
N TRP A 755 -2.89 -24.14 39.06
CA TRP A 755 -1.51 -23.68 39.12
C TRP A 755 -0.72 -24.27 37.96
N ILE A 756 0.23 -23.49 37.47
CA ILE A 756 1.03 -23.80 36.30
C ILE A 756 2.52 -23.59 36.61
N THR A 757 3.38 -24.29 35.88
CA THR A 757 4.80 -23.95 35.80
C THR A 757 5.27 -23.94 34.35
N GLY A 758 6.12 -22.97 34.01
CA GLY A 758 6.83 -22.92 32.74
C GLY A 758 7.98 -23.93 32.63
N ARG A 759 8.62 -23.94 31.46
CA ARG A 759 9.85 -24.70 31.20
C ARG A 759 11.00 -24.10 32.02
N PRO A 760 11.69 -24.91 32.84
CA PRO A 760 12.75 -24.40 33.68
C PRO A 760 13.91 -23.79 32.88
N THR A 761 14.36 -22.62 33.32
CA THR A 761 15.41 -21.83 32.68
C THR A 761 16.33 -21.22 33.73
N ALA A 762 17.60 -21.02 33.40
CA ALA A 762 18.56 -20.33 34.25
C ALA A 762 19.25 -19.18 33.49
N PHE A 763 19.51 -18.10 34.22
CA PHE A 763 20.29 -16.97 33.77
C PHE A 763 21.64 -16.93 34.49
N ASP A 764 22.65 -16.29 33.89
CA ASP A 764 23.84 -15.87 34.62
C ASP A 764 23.61 -14.56 35.39
N ALA A 765 24.62 -14.10 36.13
CA ALA A 765 24.57 -12.86 36.90
C ALA A 765 24.25 -11.61 36.05
N ALA A 766 24.59 -11.63 34.76
CA ALA A 766 24.32 -10.53 33.82
C ALA A 766 22.89 -10.59 33.24
N GLY A 767 22.13 -11.66 33.51
CA GLY A 767 20.78 -11.85 32.99
C GLY A 767 20.73 -12.53 31.62
N GLN A 768 21.79 -13.19 31.18
CA GLN A 768 21.79 -13.98 29.95
C GLN A 768 21.34 -15.42 30.21
N VAL A 769 20.53 -15.98 29.31
CA VAL A 769 20.07 -17.37 29.42
C VAL A 769 21.26 -18.31 29.26
N THR A 770 21.55 -19.10 30.29
CA THR A 770 22.67 -20.07 30.28
C THR A 770 22.21 -21.52 30.20
N TRP A 771 20.96 -21.79 30.55
CA TRP A 771 20.42 -23.14 30.52
C TRP A 771 18.91 -23.13 30.36
N VAL A 772 18.39 -23.97 29.47
CA VAL A 772 16.97 -24.27 29.35
C VAL A 772 16.82 -25.77 29.51
N ARG A 773 15.90 -26.22 30.35
CA ARG A 773 15.69 -27.65 30.55
C ARG A 773 15.22 -28.30 29.23
N PRO A 774 15.85 -29.38 28.76
CA PRO A 774 15.47 -30.02 27.50
C PRO A 774 14.18 -30.84 27.60
N ASP A 775 13.95 -31.52 28.74
CA ASP A 775 12.78 -32.34 29.03
C ASP A 775 11.79 -31.64 29.97
N LEU A 776 10.48 -31.86 29.79
CA LEU A 776 9.46 -31.39 30.72
C LEU A 776 8.98 -32.57 31.58
N PRO A 777 9.38 -32.65 32.85
CA PRO A 777 8.94 -33.71 33.73
C PRO A 777 7.46 -33.52 34.09
N ALA A 778 6.76 -34.64 34.26
CA ALA A 778 5.47 -34.65 34.93
C ALA A 778 5.71 -34.54 36.44
N TRP A 779 5.81 -33.32 36.96
CA TRP A 779 5.98 -33.11 38.40
C TRP A 779 4.81 -33.71 39.17
N THR A 780 5.15 -34.68 40.02
CA THR A 780 4.23 -35.31 40.96
C THR A 780 4.93 -35.42 42.31
N PRO A 781 4.18 -35.53 43.43
CA PRO A 781 4.79 -35.73 44.74
C PRO A 781 5.78 -36.90 44.77
N ALA A 782 5.49 -37.98 44.06
CA ALA A 782 6.32 -39.19 44.02
C ALA A 782 7.77 -38.94 43.58
N ILE A 783 8.00 -37.97 42.67
CA ILE A 783 9.35 -37.62 42.21
C ILE A 783 10.23 -37.13 43.38
N PHE A 784 9.67 -36.31 44.28
CA PHE A 784 10.41 -35.79 45.42
C PHE A 784 10.66 -36.86 46.49
N TYR A 785 9.70 -37.74 46.75
CA TYR A 785 9.87 -38.85 47.71
C TYR A 785 10.85 -39.93 47.21
N ASN A 786 11.05 -40.03 45.90
CA ASN A 786 12.08 -40.88 45.28
C ASN A 786 13.46 -40.21 45.26
N GLY A 787 13.60 -39.00 45.82
CA GLY A 787 14.86 -38.28 45.89
C GLY A 787 15.31 -37.63 44.58
N ASP A 788 14.44 -37.54 43.55
CA ASP A 788 14.82 -36.92 42.28
C ASP A 788 14.61 -35.40 42.30
N PHE A 789 15.56 -34.72 42.94
CA PHE A 789 15.58 -33.26 43.06
C PHE A 789 16.20 -32.56 41.83
N ARG A 790 16.55 -33.29 40.76
CA ARG A 790 16.99 -32.70 39.48
C ARG A 790 15.82 -32.00 38.76
N ALA A 791 14.61 -32.10 39.30
CA ALA A 791 13.40 -31.48 38.86
C ALA A 791 12.76 -30.65 39.98
N PHE A 792 13.48 -29.68 40.55
CA PHE A 792 12.79 -28.64 41.32
C PHE A 792 11.78 -27.90 40.44
N ILE A 793 10.63 -27.59 41.02
CA ILE A 793 9.66 -26.67 40.39
C ILE A 793 10.25 -25.29 40.58
N GLN A 794 10.59 -24.63 39.47
CA GLN A 794 11.16 -23.29 39.49
C GLN A 794 10.09 -22.29 39.89
N GLN A 795 10.33 -21.65 41.03
CA GLN A 795 9.40 -20.73 41.65
C GLN A 795 9.04 -19.59 40.71
N GLU A 796 10.05 -18.96 40.12
CA GLU A 796 9.96 -17.81 39.23
C GLU A 796 9.18 -18.09 37.93
N SER A 797 8.98 -19.38 37.62
CA SER A 797 8.16 -19.86 36.51
C SER A 797 6.75 -20.30 36.93
N THR A 798 6.39 -20.18 38.21
CA THR A 798 5.16 -20.76 38.79
C THR A 798 4.12 -19.70 39.13
N PHE A 799 2.90 -19.89 38.63
CA PHE A 799 1.74 -19.04 38.87
C PHE A 799 0.54 -19.88 39.29
N PHE A 800 -0.34 -19.34 40.12
CA PHE A 800 -1.44 -20.11 40.74
C PHE A 800 -2.69 -19.27 40.96
N ALA A 801 -3.83 -19.94 41.02
CA ALA A 801 -5.10 -19.33 41.35
C ALA A 801 -5.12 -18.88 42.82
N ARG A 802 -5.60 -17.66 43.08
CA ARG A 802 -5.75 -17.11 44.44
C ARG A 802 -6.53 -18.04 45.37
N THR A 803 -7.55 -18.70 44.83
CA THR A 803 -8.37 -19.67 45.56
C THR A 803 -7.61 -20.93 45.97
N LEU A 804 -6.62 -21.37 45.18
CA LEU A 804 -5.74 -22.49 45.57
C LEU A 804 -4.80 -22.07 46.70
N TRP A 805 -4.22 -20.87 46.60
CA TRP A 805 -3.43 -20.25 47.67
C TRP A 805 -4.21 -20.18 49.00
N GLN A 806 -5.46 -19.72 48.95
CA GLN A 806 -6.34 -19.68 50.11
C GLN A 806 -6.64 -21.07 50.67
N ALA A 807 -7.00 -22.04 49.81
CA ALA A 807 -7.28 -23.41 50.23
C ALA A 807 -6.07 -24.11 50.87
N ALA A 808 -4.86 -23.72 50.50
CA ALA A 808 -3.62 -24.21 51.08
C ALA A 808 -3.24 -23.53 52.42
N GLY A 809 -4.02 -22.55 52.88
CA GLY A 809 -3.81 -21.85 54.16
C GLY A 809 -3.34 -20.40 54.03
N ALA A 810 -3.30 -19.83 52.82
CA ALA A 810 -2.97 -18.42 52.56
C ALA A 810 -1.65 -17.93 53.20
N GLY A 811 -0.66 -18.80 53.31
CA GLY A 811 0.61 -18.49 53.95
C GLY A 811 1.68 -19.54 53.77
N PHE A 812 2.83 -19.25 54.36
CA PHE A 812 3.99 -20.14 54.45
C PHE A 812 4.15 -20.62 55.89
N ALA A 813 4.63 -21.86 56.04
CA ALA A 813 4.86 -22.46 57.36
C ALA A 813 6.14 -21.89 58.00
N PRO A 814 6.08 -21.22 59.17
CA PRO A 814 7.23 -20.51 59.75
C PRO A 814 8.44 -21.39 60.06
N GLN A 815 8.26 -22.70 60.21
CA GLN A 815 9.34 -23.67 60.43
C GLN A 815 10.20 -23.98 59.19
N PHE A 816 9.83 -23.43 58.02
CA PHE A 816 10.52 -23.56 56.74
C PHE A 816 10.92 -22.20 56.14
N PRO A 817 11.78 -21.41 56.82
CA PRO A 817 12.22 -20.10 56.35
C PRO A 817 13.08 -20.12 55.06
N LEU A 818 13.60 -21.29 54.65
CA LEU A 818 14.36 -21.47 53.42
C LEU A 818 13.53 -22.24 52.35
N ALA A 819 12.91 -23.35 52.72
CA ALA A 819 12.15 -24.24 51.82
C ALA A 819 10.61 -24.04 51.89
N GLY A 820 10.17 -22.81 52.13
CA GLY A 820 8.75 -22.46 52.23
C GLY A 820 7.98 -22.66 50.92
N ASP A 821 8.61 -22.41 49.77
CA ASP A 821 8.09 -22.71 48.44
C ASP A 821 7.83 -24.21 48.25
N PHE A 822 8.77 -25.05 48.67
CA PHE A 822 8.67 -26.50 48.58
C PHE A 822 7.52 -27.06 49.44
N ASP A 823 7.37 -26.61 50.68
CA ASP A 823 6.19 -26.95 51.52
C ASP A 823 4.88 -26.47 50.88
N LEU A 824 4.87 -25.29 50.25
CA LEU A 824 3.70 -24.78 49.55
C LEU A 824 3.32 -25.67 48.34
N TRP A 825 4.30 -26.10 47.54
CA TRP A 825 4.07 -26.99 46.40
C TRP A 825 3.47 -28.32 46.86
N LEU A 826 3.97 -28.90 47.95
CA LEU A 826 3.35 -30.08 48.54
C LEU A 826 1.89 -29.79 48.93
N ARG A 827 1.59 -28.70 49.64
CA ARG A 827 0.20 -28.34 49.97
C ARG A 827 -0.69 -28.11 48.75
N PHE A 828 -0.14 -27.62 47.65
CA PHE A 828 -0.86 -27.49 46.38
C PHE A 828 -1.13 -28.85 45.74
N PHE A 829 -0.15 -29.76 45.70
CA PHE A 829 -0.33 -31.13 45.22
C PHE A 829 -1.39 -31.94 45.98
N GLN A 830 -1.61 -31.64 47.27
CA GLN A 830 -2.70 -32.24 48.05
C GLN A 830 -4.10 -31.90 47.53
N ARG A 831 -4.21 -30.88 46.66
CA ARG A 831 -5.48 -30.31 46.20
C ARG A 831 -5.62 -30.40 44.70
N GLU A 832 -4.56 -30.08 43.97
CA GLU A 832 -4.61 -29.88 42.52
C GLU A 832 -3.35 -30.39 41.84
N ARG A 833 -3.51 -30.96 40.63
CA ARG A 833 -2.36 -31.33 39.79
C ARG A 833 -1.65 -30.09 39.27
N LEU A 834 -0.31 -30.12 39.22
CA LEU A 834 0.46 -29.07 38.54
C LEU A 834 0.28 -29.21 37.03
N VAL A 835 0.01 -28.09 36.37
CA VAL A 835 -0.03 -28.03 34.90
C VAL A 835 1.29 -27.49 34.38
N THR A 836 2.06 -28.34 33.71
CA THR A 836 3.30 -27.91 33.04
C THR A 836 2.98 -27.34 31.67
N ILE A 837 3.48 -26.15 31.36
CA ILE A 837 3.39 -25.56 30.02
C ILE A 837 4.77 -25.50 29.37
N ASP A 838 4.84 -25.82 28.08
CA ASP A 838 6.06 -25.73 27.30
C ASP A 838 6.34 -24.30 26.82
N ARG A 839 6.55 -23.41 27.79
CA ARG A 839 6.79 -21.97 27.56
C ARG A 839 7.81 -21.45 28.56
N LEU A 840 8.68 -20.55 28.10
CA LEU A 840 9.61 -19.82 28.97
C LEU A 840 8.84 -18.70 29.68
N ILE A 841 8.73 -18.80 31.02
CA ILE A 841 8.01 -17.86 31.88
C ILE A 841 9.01 -17.05 32.71
N GLY A 842 9.70 -17.67 33.65
CA GLY A 842 10.78 -17.05 34.43
C GLY A 842 11.98 -17.98 34.50
N GLY A 843 13.10 -17.46 35.00
CA GLY A 843 14.29 -18.28 35.19
C GLY A 843 15.17 -17.79 36.32
N TYR A 844 15.79 -18.78 36.96
CA TYR A 844 16.63 -18.61 38.13
C TYR A 844 17.94 -17.96 37.75
N ARG A 845 18.29 -16.84 38.38
CA ARG A 845 19.57 -16.16 38.11
C ARG A 845 20.68 -16.71 38.97
N ARG A 846 21.72 -17.27 38.34
CA ARG A 846 22.92 -17.79 39.00
C ARG A 846 23.96 -16.68 39.14
N HIS A 847 24.19 -16.22 40.36
CA HIS A 847 25.20 -15.19 40.67
C HIS A 847 26.17 -15.58 41.79
N GLY A 848 26.11 -16.82 42.26
CA GLY A 848 27.08 -17.39 43.20
C GLY A 848 26.86 -17.01 44.67
N SER A 849 26.02 -16.01 44.94
CA SER A 849 25.60 -15.63 46.31
C SER A 849 24.14 -15.94 46.61
N ASN A 850 23.47 -16.68 45.72
CA ASN A 850 22.07 -17.07 45.92
C ASN A 850 21.90 -17.84 47.24
N ARG A 851 20.88 -17.46 48.01
CA ARG A 851 20.63 -18.04 49.35
C ARG A 851 20.46 -19.55 49.34
N ALA A 852 19.81 -20.11 48.32
CA ALA A 852 19.60 -21.55 48.17
C ALA A 852 20.91 -22.32 47.89
N VAL A 853 21.92 -21.66 47.32
CA VAL A 853 23.25 -22.26 47.07
C VAL A 853 24.12 -22.16 48.32
N VAL A 854 24.15 -20.99 48.97
CA VAL A 854 24.96 -20.76 50.19
C VAL A 854 24.46 -21.58 51.37
N LEU A 855 23.14 -21.78 51.49
CA LEU A 855 22.50 -22.52 52.58
C LEU A 855 21.92 -23.86 52.12
N TYR A 856 22.51 -24.46 51.07
CA TYR A 856 21.95 -25.66 50.42
C TYR A 856 21.65 -26.81 51.40
N ASP A 857 22.59 -27.15 52.29
CA ASP A 857 22.40 -28.24 53.25
C ASP A 857 21.25 -27.96 54.23
N GLN A 858 21.12 -26.71 54.67
CA GLN A 858 20.03 -26.28 55.54
C GLN A 858 18.70 -26.35 54.78
N TYR A 859 18.66 -25.83 53.54
CA TYR A 859 17.50 -25.91 52.65
C TYR A 859 17.06 -27.37 52.45
N MET A 860 17.98 -28.28 52.14
CA MET A 860 17.67 -29.70 51.96
C MET A 860 17.18 -30.38 53.25
N ALA A 861 17.70 -29.98 54.41
CA ALA A 861 17.17 -30.44 55.70
C ALA A 861 15.72 -29.95 55.93
N GLU A 862 15.37 -28.74 55.51
CA GLU A 862 13.98 -28.26 55.53
C GLU A 862 13.09 -29.02 54.55
N VAL A 863 13.58 -29.28 53.33
CA VAL A 863 12.90 -30.11 52.31
C VAL A 863 12.56 -31.48 52.89
N GLN A 864 13.52 -32.16 53.53
CA GLN A 864 13.27 -33.47 54.14
C GLN A 864 12.21 -33.40 55.25
N ARG A 865 12.32 -32.41 56.16
CA ARG A 865 11.31 -32.21 57.21
C ARG A 865 9.91 -31.92 56.64
N SER A 866 9.84 -31.21 55.51
CA SER A 866 8.59 -30.94 54.79
C SER A 866 8.02 -32.22 54.15
N LEU A 867 8.86 -33.03 53.50
CA LEU A 867 8.45 -34.33 52.97
C LEU A 867 7.91 -35.25 54.06
N ASP A 868 8.59 -35.33 55.21
CA ASP A 868 8.17 -36.14 56.36
C ASP A 868 6.82 -35.65 56.90
N ARG A 869 6.64 -34.33 57.04
CA ARG A 869 5.39 -33.71 57.47
C ARG A 869 4.19 -34.09 56.60
N HIS A 870 4.37 -34.17 55.29
CA HIS A 870 3.29 -34.40 54.33
C HIS A 870 3.18 -35.87 53.86
N ARG A 871 4.07 -36.76 54.32
CA ARG A 871 4.17 -38.14 53.83
C ARG A 871 2.87 -38.92 53.96
N SER A 872 2.21 -38.81 55.11
CA SER A 872 0.95 -39.52 55.40
C SER A 872 -0.22 -39.09 54.51
N HIS A 873 -0.16 -37.89 53.93
CA HIS A 873 -1.18 -37.40 53.01
C HIS A 873 -1.06 -38.04 51.63
N PHE A 874 0.16 -38.13 51.10
CA PHE A 874 0.41 -38.69 49.76
C PHE A 874 0.51 -40.21 49.74
N PHE A 875 0.92 -40.79 50.87
CA PHE A 875 1.05 -42.22 51.06
C PHE A 875 0.37 -42.60 52.39
N PRO A 876 -0.97 -42.51 52.47
CA PRO A 876 -1.68 -43.01 53.64
C PRO A 876 -1.32 -44.49 53.83
N ALA A 877 -1.12 -44.91 55.07
CA ALA A 877 -0.97 -46.33 55.36
C ALA A 877 -2.20 -47.05 54.79
N LYS A 878 -1.99 -48.16 54.08
CA LYS A 878 -3.11 -49.05 53.77
C LYS A 878 -3.76 -49.40 55.11
N GLU A 879 -5.03 -49.02 55.32
CA GLU A 879 -5.84 -49.67 56.35
C GLU A 879 -5.70 -51.18 56.12
N GLN A 880 -5.35 -51.90 57.18
CA GLN A 880 -5.04 -53.33 57.15
C GLN A 880 -6.20 -54.16 56.61
#